data_AF-A0A087TEQ7-F1
#
_entry.id   AF-A0A087TEQ7-F1
#
_cell.length_a   1.000
_cell.length_b   1.000
_cell.length_c   1.000
_cell.angle_alpha   90.00
_cell.angle_beta   90.00
_cell.angle_gamma   90.00
#
_symmetry.space_group_name_H-M   'P 1'
#
loop_
_entity.id
_entity.type
_entity.pdbx_description
1 polymer ?
#
loop_
_entity_poly.entity_id
_entity_poly.type
_entity_poly.pdbx_seq_one_letter_code
_entity_poly.pdbx_strand_id
1 'polypeptide(L)'
;MAAFCVSCIVHNYKQGQVAALQNNVVAICLEQLNDPSPKLRQWVAICLGEIWANFEQARWCGVRDSAHEKLEVLLTDPEPEVRAAAVYALGTFLNSTTERTDHANAIDHSIGMVLINKVANDGSPLVRMELVVALQWFLIIFENQFVAVGFQYMDEEKAKESSANHLLAPGGEVPSPLGMRKVASRDRLKIPLSGSPGSNTLDVNYAGDSSAMALERLRRVSSSTSISSIASNVHSPYTTSSTLGYASVFGNIWKTLISLSSDPYPEVAKLADQLINYIKQKVIEVHRPDSVKNGKIPSMSEPSSPSGRPSFLAGESPPTRANGPITHHAQENRSRSANRWSDVNAPYQQYQYFAQFNRIRKTFDKGPEIREIGEDAEDNQEPKNPLIKTQYVAWSSLYFSQPVLKIGETDIDSPAHLEKEWLYVRNEYMRKSVVEEVKKLENGRFDEQIFINKNPNLPSALKFHPYESHMVVTDKEYYSVWDWEKGYLLRSNSSHNLQNVRITALDFINAHDDTLLMIGSDDGAVKLWKNYVSESDVRLVTAFQIIQDLLPSTRGSGLVLQWEQHSLQLLASGDVRHIRIWDAERESKVQDIPTSADSCLTCLSSNPEFASLIVAGCGDGTVRVYDRRLPHNECGVHIFQEHSGWVVNVLLQNKQNSSQIVSGSVAGDVRFWDLRHSTSVKSIPPTHGMTAMAIHTSLDLIACGAASQFISVFNQSGENVSTIKYHDGFMGHRIGPISCLAFHPYKASLAAGSTDSLISVYSVNRKH
;
A
#
# COMPACT_ATOMS: atom_id res chain seq x y z
N MET A 1 2.62 4.85 34.71
CA MET A 1 1.61 5.11 35.76
C MET A 1 1.32 6.60 35.93
N ALA A 2 2.24 7.44 36.43
CA ALA A 2 1.93 8.87 36.68
C ALA A 2 1.29 9.61 35.47
N ALA A 3 1.87 9.50 34.27
CA ALA A 3 1.31 10.09 33.04
C ALA A 3 -0.11 9.57 32.71
N PHE A 4 -0.41 8.30 32.98
CA PHE A 4 -1.76 7.74 32.83
C PHE A 4 -2.74 8.37 33.83
N CYS A 5 -2.37 8.47 35.11
CA CYS A 5 -3.19 9.13 36.12
C CYS A 5 -3.49 10.60 35.75
N VAL A 6 -2.50 11.32 35.23
CA VAL A 6 -2.70 12.69 34.73
C VAL A 6 -3.61 12.71 33.50
N SER A 7 -3.43 11.80 32.52
CA SER A 7 -4.35 11.72 31.37
C SER A 7 -5.80 11.47 31.80
N CYS A 8 -6.04 10.61 32.80
CA CYS A 8 -7.38 10.39 33.35
C CYS A 8 -7.96 11.60 34.09
N ILE A 9 -7.11 12.47 34.66
CA ILE A 9 -7.54 13.72 35.33
C ILE A 9 -7.92 14.79 34.31
N VAL A 10 -7.32 14.83 33.13
CA VAL A 10 -7.63 15.84 32.10
C VAL A 10 -8.68 15.38 31.07
N HIS A 11 -8.83 14.06 30.87
CA HIS A 11 -9.71 13.47 29.86
C HIS A 11 -11.15 14.03 29.92
N ASN A 12 -11.54 14.77 28.89
CA ASN A 12 -12.83 15.46 28.77
C ASN A 12 -13.20 16.38 29.97
N TYR A 13 -12.24 16.81 30.80
CA TYR A 13 -12.49 17.61 32.00
C TYR A 13 -11.71 18.94 32.00
N LYS A 14 -12.37 20.00 31.53
CA LYS A 14 -11.78 21.34 31.32
C LYS A 14 -11.13 21.96 32.57
N GLN A 15 -11.64 21.71 33.76
CA GLN A 15 -11.00 22.17 35.01
C GLN A 15 -9.68 21.43 35.28
N GLY A 16 -9.61 20.13 34.99
CA GLY A 16 -8.38 19.35 35.02
C GLY A 16 -7.36 19.84 33.98
N GLN A 17 -7.80 20.10 32.74
CA GLN A 17 -6.95 20.66 31.69
C GLN A 17 -6.34 22.03 32.07
N VAL A 18 -7.15 22.94 32.64
CA VAL A 18 -6.68 24.24 33.14
C VAL A 18 -5.67 24.07 34.28
N ALA A 19 -5.93 23.17 35.23
CA ALA A 19 -5.00 22.90 36.33
C ALA A 19 -3.67 22.28 35.84
N ALA A 20 -3.72 21.37 34.85
CA ALA A 20 -2.52 20.79 34.24
C ALA A 20 -1.69 21.85 33.47
N LEU A 21 -2.36 22.75 32.75
CA LEU A 21 -1.70 23.86 32.05
C LEU A 21 -1.02 24.84 33.04
N GLN A 22 -1.68 25.20 34.14
CA GLN A 22 -1.11 26.07 35.18
C GLN A 22 0.10 25.46 35.89
N ASN A 23 0.17 24.13 36.00
CA ASN A 23 1.29 23.40 36.60
C ASN A 23 2.37 22.99 35.57
N ASN A 24 2.41 23.63 34.39
CA ASN A 24 3.39 23.40 33.33
C ASN A 24 3.52 21.93 32.85
N VAL A 25 2.45 21.13 32.98
CA VAL A 25 2.47 19.69 32.63
C VAL A 25 2.85 19.47 31.15
N VAL A 26 2.48 20.39 30.25
CA VAL A 26 2.89 20.36 28.83
C VAL A 26 4.41 20.33 28.68
N ALA A 27 5.14 21.22 29.37
CA ALA A 27 6.60 21.26 29.30
C ALA A 27 7.24 19.99 29.90
N ILE A 28 6.76 19.55 31.06
CA ILE A 28 7.22 18.32 31.74
C ILE A 28 7.04 17.10 30.82
N CYS A 29 5.88 16.96 30.18
CA CYS A 29 5.63 15.89 29.21
C CYS A 29 6.57 15.98 27.99
N LEU A 30 6.82 17.19 27.45
CA LEU A 30 7.71 17.36 26.31
C LEU A 30 9.19 17.07 26.61
N GLU A 31 9.63 17.17 27.86
CA GLU A 31 10.97 16.72 28.29
C GLU A 31 11.08 15.19 28.38
N GLN A 32 10.02 14.51 28.85
CA GLN A 32 9.97 13.05 29.00
C GLN A 32 9.72 12.30 27.67
N LEU A 33 9.58 13.00 26.56
CA LEU A 33 9.22 12.43 25.26
C LEU A 33 10.31 11.48 24.68
N ASN A 34 11.57 11.65 25.11
CA ASN A 34 12.72 10.85 24.67
C ASN A 34 13.14 9.76 25.68
N ASP A 35 12.30 9.43 26.66
CA ASP A 35 12.61 8.39 27.67
C ASP A 35 12.77 6.99 27.03
N PRO A 36 13.72 6.14 27.47
CA PRO A 36 13.90 4.79 26.93
C PRO A 36 12.68 3.88 27.05
N SER A 37 11.78 4.08 28.03
CA SER A 37 10.59 3.27 28.22
C SER A 37 9.49 3.61 27.19
N PRO A 38 9.13 2.69 26.28
CA PRO A 38 8.10 2.96 25.27
C PRO A 38 6.73 3.22 25.89
N LYS A 39 6.39 2.50 26.97
CA LYS A 39 5.16 2.75 27.73
C LYS A 39 5.14 4.12 28.43
N LEU A 40 6.29 4.76 28.68
CA LEU A 40 6.29 6.16 29.12
C LEU A 40 6.06 7.10 27.94
N ARG A 41 6.80 6.95 26.83
CA ARG A 41 6.61 7.76 25.61
C ARG A 41 5.16 7.72 25.10
N GLN A 42 4.56 6.53 25.05
CA GLN A 42 3.15 6.30 24.73
C GLN A 42 2.22 7.15 25.59
N TRP A 43 2.31 7.01 26.92
CA TRP A 43 1.39 7.69 27.85
C TRP A 43 1.66 9.18 28.01
N VAL A 44 2.88 9.64 27.77
CA VAL A 44 3.23 11.06 27.67
C VAL A 44 2.56 11.69 26.44
N ALA A 45 2.62 11.03 25.28
CA ALA A 45 1.95 11.51 24.07
C ALA A 45 0.41 11.50 24.20
N ILE A 46 -0.19 10.43 24.75
CA ILE A 46 -1.64 10.40 25.04
C ILE A 46 -2.02 11.53 26.01
N CYS A 47 -1.25 11.74 27.08
CA CYS A 47 -1.51 12.81 28.05
C CYS A 47 -1.44 14.21 27.42
N LEU A 48 -0.48 14.46 26.52
CA LEU A 48 -0.42 15.71 25.75
C LEU A 48 -1.67 15.90 24.88
N GLY A 49 -2.09 14.84 24.16
CA GLY A 49 -3.31 14.85 23.35
C GLY A 49 -4.57 15.22 24.13
N GLU A 50 -4.75 14.64 25.31
CA GLU A 50 -5.89 14.90 26.20
C GLU A 50 -5.83 16.28 26.88
N ILE A 51 -4.63 16.84 27.11
CA ILE A 51 -4.48 18.19 27.69
C ILE A 51 -5.02 19.29 26.76
N TRP A 52 -4.78 19.18 25.44
CA TRP A 52 -5.28 20.17 24.47
C TRP A 52 -6.56 19.76 23.74
N ALA A 53 -7.11 18.57 23.98
CA ALA A 53 -8.39 18.14 23.41
C ALA A 53 -9.51 19.16 23.70
N ASN A 54 -10.02 19.81 22.65
CA ASN A 54 -11.01 20.90 22.73
C ASN A 54 -10.58 22.13 23.60
N PHE A 55 -9.27 22.36 23.78
CA PHE A 55 -8.76 23.43 24.66
C PHE A 55 -7.63 24.27 24.02
N GLU A 56 -8.02 25.34 23.34
CA GLU A 56 -7.15 26.20 22.53
C GLU A 56 -5.99 26.86 23.32
N GLN A 57 -6.18 27.19 24.61
CA GLN A 57 -5.10 27.77 25.44
C GLN A 57 -3.93 26.80 25.65
N ALA A 58 -4.21 25.50 25.79
CA ALA A 58 -3.18 24.48 25.89
C ALA A 58 -2.51 24.21 24.53
N ARG A 59 -3.28 24.24 23.43
CA ARG A 59 -2.72 24.17 22.06
C ARG A 59 -1.70 25.28 21.83
N TRP A 60 -2.04 26.54 22.11
CA TRP A 60 -1.10 27.65 21.94
C TRP A 60 0.11 27.61 22.89
N CYS A 61 0.00 26.93 24.04
CA CYS A 61 1.18 26.57 24.84
C CYS A 61 2.07 25.58 24.08
N GLY A 62 1.50 24.48 23.58
CA GLY A 62 2.20 23.51 22.74
C GLY A 62 2.79 24.10 21.44
N VAL A 63 2.22 25.17 20.87
CA VAL A 63 2.84 25.92 19.76
C VAL A 63 4.13 26.61 20.23
N ARG A 64 4.11 27.32 21.36
CA ARG A 64 5.30 28.01 21.91
C ARG A 64 6.41 27.04 22.30
N ASP A 65 6.03 25.86 22.78
CA ASP A 65 6.97 24.84 23.28
C ASP A 65 7.45 23.86 22.19
N SER A 66 7.15 24.12 20.91
CA SER A 66 7.44 23.25 19.75
C SER A 66 6.93 21.81 19.89
N ALA A 67 5.75 21.62 20.50
CA ALA A 67 5.18 20.31 20.77
C ALA A 67 4.98 19.46 19.52
N HIS A 68 4.56 20.07 18.41
CA HIS A 68 4.32 19.39 17.14
C HIS A 68 5.61 18.88 16.48
N GLU A 69 6.68 19.69 16.51
CA GLU A 69 8.02 19.31 16.02
C GLU A 69 8.64 18.19 16.89
N LYS A 70 8.39 18.20 18.20
CA LYS A 70 8.83 17.15 19.13
C LYS A 70 8.06 15.84 18.93
N LEU A 71 6.73 15.91 18.78
CA LEU A 71 5.89 14.74 18.48
C LEU A 71 6.19 14.11 17.12
N GLU A 72 6.66 14.90 16.14
CA GLU A 72 7.09 14.38 14.83
C GLU A 72 8.22 13.32 14.94
N VAL A 73 9.04 13.34 16.00
CA VAL A 73 10.10 12.34 16.24
C VAL A 73 9.49 10.98 16.60
N LEU A 74 8.42 10.96 17.40
CA LEU A 74 7.72 9.74 17.79
C LEU A 74 6.95 9.06 16.63
N LEU A 75 6.72 9.76 15.51
CA LEU A 75 6.18 9.15 14.29
C LEU A 75 7.16 8.16 13.63
N THR A 76 8.41 8.11 14.11
CA THR A 76 9.46 7.16 13.68
C THR A 76 9.96 6.27 14.83
N ASP A 77 9.18 6.15 15.91
CA ASP A 77 9.50 5.24 17.02
C ASP A 77 9.44 3.77 16.57
N PRO A 78 10.33 2.87 17.06
CA PRO A 78 10.23 1.44 16.77
C PRO A 78 8.88 0.84 17.15
N GLU A 79 8.24 1.31 18.22
CA GLU A 79 7.00 0.72 18.74
C GLU A 79 5.75 1.29 18.03
N PRO A 80 4.91 0.46 17.38
CA PRO A 80 3.70 0.95 16.72
C PRO A 80 2.71 1.60 17.70
N GLU A 81 2.69 1.17 18.97
CA GLU A 81 1.90 1.84 20.01
C GLU A 81 2.31 3.30 20.22
N VAL A 82 3.60 3.61 20.19
CA VAL A 82 4.12 4.98 20.42
C VAL A 82 3.87 5.84 19.18
N ARG A 83 4.02 5.28 17.97
CA ARG A 83 3.62 5.93 16.72
C ARG A 83 2.14 6.29 16.74
N ALA A 84 1.26 5.36 17.13
CA ALA A 84 -0.18 5.59 17.27
C ALA A 84 -0.50 6.69 18.31
N ALA A 85 0.18 6.72 19.46
CA ALA A 85 0.01 7.77 20.47
C ALA A 85 0.38 9.16 19.96
N ALA A 86 1.46 9.27 19.16
CA ALA A 86 1.88 10.53 18.55
C ALA A 86 0.90 11.01 17.48
N VAL A 87 0.37 10.10 16.66
CA VAL A 87 -0.69 10.40 15.68
C VAL A 87 -1.96 10.89 16.37
N TYR A 88 -2.40 10.23 17.44
CA TYR A 88 -3.52 10.66 18.28
C TYR A 88 -3.31 12.07 18.87
N ALA A 89 -2.11 12.34 19.39
CA ALA A 89 -1.76 13.64 19.98
C ALA A 89 -1.77 14.77 18.94
N LEU A 90 -1.27 14.51 17.72
CA LEU A 90 -1.32 15.45 16.60
C LEU A 90 -2.75 15.62 16.04
N GLY A 91 -3.55 14.55 16.00
CA GLY A 91 -4.96 14.60 15.58
C GLY A 91 -5.84 15.45 16.50
N THR A 92 -5.68 15.30 17.82
CA THR A 92 -6.35 16.14 18.83
C THR A 92 -5.88 17.59 18.77
N PHE A 93 -4.60 17.85 18.42
CA PHE A 93 -4.05 19.18 18.24
C PHE A 93 -4.73 19.95 17.09
N LEU A 94 -5.03 19.29 15.97
CA LEU A 94 -5.77 19.88 14.84
C LEU A 94 -7.20 20.31 15.25
N ASN A 95 -7.90 19.45 16.00
CA ASN A 95 -9.26 19.69 16.46
C ASN A 95 -9.38 20.89 17.42
N SER A 96 -8.37 21.11 18.27
CA SER A 96 -8.37 22.04 19.41
C SER A 96 -8.51 23.55 19.12
N THR A 97 -8.88 23.94 17.90
CA THR A 97 -8.88 25.35 17.43
C THR A 97 -10.29 25.86 17.17
N THR A 98 -10.70 26.86 17.94
CA THR A 98 -11.90 27.66 17.70
C THR A 98 -11.59 28.83 16.76
N GLU A 99 -10.54 29.63 17.04
CA GLU A 99 -10.23 30.80 16.22
C GLU A 99 -9.33 30.48 15.00
N ARG A 100 -9.89 30.63 13.80
CA ARG A 100 -9.23 30.26 12.53
C ARG A 100 -8.31 31.36 11.99
N THR A 101 -7.27 31.69 12.75
CA THR A 101 -6.19 32.57 12.30
C THR A 101 -5.38 31.97 11.15
N ASP A 102 -4.81 32.83 10.30
CA ASP A 102 -3.86 32.40 9.24
C ASP A 102 -2.71 31.56 9.85
N HIS A 103 -2.23 31.92 11.04
CA HIS A 103 -1.15 31.21 11.73
C HIS A 103 -1.52 29.77 12.08
N ALA A 104 -2.70 29.54 12.66
CA ALA A 104 -3.22 28.22 12.97
C ALA A 104 -3.27 27.33 11.73
N ASN A 105 -3.87 27.83 10.64
CA ASN A 105 -4.02 27.06 9.39
C ASN A 105 -2.65 26.60 8.82
N ALA A 106 -1.61 27.42 8.94
CA ALA A 106 -0.26 27.05 8.48
C ALA A 106 0.38 25.92 9.33
N ILE A 107 0.12 25.89 10.64
CA ILE A 107 0.57 24.78 11.51
C ILE A 107 -0.22 23.51 11.18
N ASP A 108 -1.55 23.63 11.02
CA ASP A 108 -2.43 22.51 10.68
C ASP A 108 -2.04 21.87 9.34
N HIS A 109 -1.70 22.69 8.33
CA HIS A 109 -1.18 22.21 7.03
C HIS A 109 0.16 21.48 7.16
N SER A 110 1.05 21.95 8.05
CA SER A 110 2.34 21.29 8.32
C SER A 110 2.12 19.90 8.93
N ILE A 111 1.32 19.84 9.99
CA ILE A 111 0.96 18.58 10.68
C ILE A 111 0.29 17.59 9.71
N GLY A 112 -0.66 18.04 8.89
CA GLY A 112 -1.33 17.19 7.90
C GLY A 112 -0.38 16.58 6.87
N MET A 113 0.62 17.35 6.40
CA MET A 113 1.64 16.82 5.49
C MET A 113 2.64 15.90 6.19
N VAL A 114 3.07 16.21 7.41
CA VAL A 114 4.00 15.37 8.20
C VAL A 114 3.37 14.01 8.51
N LEU A 115 2.12 13.99 8.97
CA LEU A 115 1.36 12.77 9.24
C LEU A 115 1.30 11.88 8.00
N ILE A 116 0.95 12.42 6.83
CA ILE A 116 0.89 11.62 5.60
C ILE A 116 2.26 11.11 5.17
N ASN A 117 3.25 12.00 5.10
CA ASN A 117 4.57 11.66 4.56
C ASN A 117 5.31 10.59 5.40
N LYS A 118 5.01 10.47 6.70
CA LYS A 118 5.60 9.45 7.59
C LYS A 118 4.70 8.23 7.81
N VAL A 119 3.39 8.43 7.95
CA VAL A 119 2.48 7.44 8.57
C VAL A 119 1.54 6.74 7.59
N ALA A 120 1.28 7.32 6.41
CA ALA A 120 0.37 6.71 5.42
C ALA A 120 0.80 5.29 4.99
N ASN A 121 2.09 4.99 5.15
CA ASN A 121 2.76 3.78 4.70
C ASN A 121 3.27 2.91 5.86
N ASP A 122 2.73 3.10 7.08
CA ASP A 122 3.09 2.31 8.27
C ASP A 122 2.66 0.85 8.09
N GLY A 123 3.48 -0.12 8.53
CA GLY A 123 3.07 -1.52 8.52
C GLY A 123 1.90 -1.77 9.47
N SER A 124 1.77 -1.00 10.55
CA SER A 124 0.76 -1.27 11.57
C SER A 124 -0.64 -0.78 11.20
N PRO A 125 -1.67 -1.65 11.21
CA PRO A 125 -3.06 -1.22 11.05
C PRO A 125 -3.50 -0.29 12.18
N LEU A 126 -2.94 -0.44 13.39
CA LEU A 126 -3.24 0.40 14.54
C LEU A 126 -2.92 1.87 14.27
N VAL A 127 -1.71 2.13 13.75
CA VAL A 127 -1.24 3.48 13.45
C VAL A 127 -2.01 4.07 12.24
N ARG A 128 -2.31 3.25 11.23
CA ARG A 128 -3.15 3.66 10.09
C ARG A 128 -4.59 3.98 10.48
N MET A 129 -5.19 3.28 11.44
CA MET A 129 -6.52 3.63 11.97
C MET A 129 -6.51 4.99 12.70
N GLU A 130 -5.52 5.24 13.56
CA GLU A 130 -5.35 6.56 14.20
C GLU A 130 -5.09 7.67 13.17
N LEU A 131 -4.37 7.39 12.08
CA LEU A 131 -4.14 8.36 11.00
C LEU A 131 -5.46 8.78 10.32
N VAL A 132 -6.36 7.83 10.03
CA VAL A 132 -7.68 8.16 9.46
C VAL A 132 -8.50 8.99 10.45
N VAL A 133 -8.47 8.65 11.74
CA VAL A 133 -9.12 9.41 12.83
C VAL A 133 -8.54 10.82 12.99
N ALA A 134 -7.23 11.01 12.81
CA ALA A 134 -6.58 12.32 12.83
C ALA A 134 -6.93 13.17 11.60
N LEU A 135 -6.93 12.57 10.40
CA LEU A 135 -7.29 13.24 9.15
C LEU A 135 -8.77 13.67 9.10
N GLN A 136 -9.67 13.02 9.86
CA GLN A 136 -11.07 13.46 9.98
C GLN A 136 -11.17 14.93 10.39
N TRP A 137 -10.34 15.39 11.33
CA TRP A 137 -10.41 16.76 11.83
C TRP A 137 -10.01 17.74 10.75
N PHE A 138 -8.96 17.42 9.99
CA PHE A 138 -8.54 18.22 8.86
C PHE A 138 -9.62 18.33 7.76
N LEU A 139 -10.39 17.25 7.51
CA LEU A 139 -11.57 17.30 6.63
C LEU A 139 -12.69 18.20 7.19
N ILE A 140 -13.02 18.06 8.47
CA ILE A 140 -14.10 18.80 9.16
C ILE A 140 -13.79 20.31 9.29
N ILE A 141 -12.50 20.67 9.30
CA ILE A 141 -12.00 22.05 9.35
C ILE A 141 -12.04 22.69 7.96
N PHE A 142 -11.52 22.00 6.94
CA PHE A 142 -11.37 22.54 5.59
C PHE A 142 -12.42 21.99 4.60
N GLU A 143 -13.63 21.66 5.08
CA GLU A 143 -14.71 20.97 4.37
C GLU A 143 -14.94 21.52 2.95
N ASN A 144 -15.10 22.84 2.80
CA ASN A 144 -15.32 23.51 1.51
C ASN A 144 -14.19 23.26 0.49
N GLN A 145 -12.94 23.11 0.96
CA GLN A 145 -11.78 22.87 0.09
C GLN A 145 -11.72 21.39 -0.33
N PHE A 146 -12.10 20.46 0.56
CA PHE A 146 -12.25 19.05 0.22
C PHE A 146 -13.46 18.77 -0.68
N VAL A 147 -14.56 19.53 -0.54
CA VAL A 147 -15.68 19.49 -1.49
C VAL A 147 -15.23 19.94 -2.90
N ALA A 148 -14.38 20.96 -3.02
CA ALA A 148 -13.84 21.37 -4.31
C ALA A 148 -12.90 20.31 -4.93
N VAL A 149 -11.99 19.71 -4.14
CA VAL A 149 -11.09 18.63 -4.58
C VAL A 149 -11.88 17.36 -4.93
N GLY A 150 -12.87 16.99 -4.11
CA GLY A 150 -13.74 15.84 -4.34
C GLY A 150 -14.59 15.99 -5.60
N PHE A 151 -15.10 17.19 -5.88
CA PHE A 151 -15.80 17.49 -7.14
C PHE A 151 -14.86 17.32 -8.35
N GLN A 152 -13.64 17.88 -8.32
CA GLN A 152 -12.65 17.71 -9.39
C GLN A 152 -12.33 16.23 -9.65
N TYR A 153 -12.14 15.45 -8.59
CA TYR A 153 -11.88 14.01 -8.69
C TYR A 153 -13.07 13.25 -9.30
N MET A 154 -14.32 13.56 -8.88
CA MET A 154 -15.54 12.95 -9.43
C MET A 154 -15.80 13.33 -10.89
N ASP A 155 -15.33 14.50 -11.35
CA ASP A 155 -15.41 14.89 -12.75
C ASP A 155 -14.32 14.20 -13.60
N GLU A 156 -13.12 14.00 -13.04
CA GLU A 156 -12.05 13.23 -13.68
C GLU A 156 -12.40 11.73 -13.84
N GLU A 157 -13.06 11.10 -12.85
CA GLU A 157 -13.55 9.71 -13.03
C GLU A 157 -14.56 9.60 -14.18
N LYS A 158 -15.52 10.54 -14.30
CA LYS A 158 -16.46 10.59 -15.44
C LYS A 158 -15.76 10.85 -16.76
N ALA A 159 -14.74 11.70 -16.79
CA ALA A 159 -13.92 11.96 -17.97
C ALA A 159 -13.15 10.69 -18.42
N LYS A 160 -12.67 9.88 -17.47
CA LYS A 160 -12.04 8.57 -17.75
C LYS A 160 -13.06 7.55 -18.29
N GLU A 161 -14.24 7.43 -17.68
CA GLU A 161 -15.31 6.54 -18.13
C GLU A 161 -15.79 6.88 -19.56
N SER A 162 -16.08 8.16 -19.82
CA SER A 162 -16.48 8.63 -21.16
C SER A 162 -15.38 8.49 -22.21
N SER A 163 -14.11 8.71 -21.85
CA SER A 163 -12.97 8.48 -22.75
C SER A 163 -12.78 7.00 -23.07
N ALA A 164 -12.95 6.10 -22.09
CA ALA A 164 -12.90 4.66 -22.31
C ALA A 164 -14.03 4.19 -23.25
N ASN A 165 -15.25 4.72 -23.07
CA ASN A 165 -16.39 4.42 -23.94
C ASN A 165 -16.19 4.90 -25.39
N HIS A 166 -15.53 6.05 -25.60
CA HIS A 166 -15.23 6.56 -26.95
C HIS A 166 -14.21 5.71 -27.74
N LEU A 167 -13.36 4.93 -27.07
CA LEU A 167 -12.44 3.98 -27.71
C LEU A 167 -13.11 2.66 -28.13
N LEU A 168 -14.40 2.46 -27.80
CA LEU A 168 -15.14 1.21 -27.98
C LEU A 168 -16.25 1.30 -29.05
N ALA A 169 -16.36 2.41 -29.79
CA ALA A 169 -17.39 2.61 -30.81
C ALA A 169 -16.92 2.15 -32.22
N PRO A 170 -17.46 1.05 -32.79
CA PRO A 170 -17.10 0.60 -34.13
C PRO A 170 -17.81 1.43 -35.22
N GLY A 171 -17.20 2.54 -35.61
CA GLY A 171 -17.63 3.37 -36.75
C GLY A 171 -18.33 4.66 -36.33
N GLY A 172 -17.58 5.77 -36.32
CA GLY A 172 -18.07 7.14 -36.19
C GLY A 172 -17.04 8.10 -36.76
N GLU A 173 -17.49 9.14 -37.47
CA GLU A 173 -16.60 10.06 -38.19
C GLU A 173 -15.83 11.00 -37.23
N VAL A 174 -14.59 11.34 -37.59
CA VAL A 174 -13.70 12.17 -36.76
C VAL A 174 -14.04 13.67 -36.89
N PRO A 175 -14.45 14.37 -35.83
CA PRO A 175 -14.58 15.82 -35.84
C PRO A 175 -13.19 16.46 -35.73
N SER A 176 -12.85 17.35 -36.67
CA SER A 176 -11.57 18.06 -36.66
C SER A 176 -11.47 19.06 -35.47
N PRO A 177 -10.38 19.08 -34.69
CA PRO A 177 -10.25 19.99 -33.55
C PRO A 177 -10.06 21.45 -33.99
N LEU A 178 -11.07 22.29 -33.78
CA LEU A 178 -11.01 23.72 -34.08
C LEU A 178 -10.32 24.54 -32.97
N GLY A 179 -9.04 24.82 -33.19
CA GLY A 179 -8.47 26.14 -32.88
C GLY A 179 -8.11 26.48 -31.43
N MET A 180 -6.93 26.04 -30.98
CA MET A 180 -6.14 26.81 -30.01
C MET A 180 -4.92 27.46 -30.69
N ARG A 181 -4.49 28.61 -30.15
CA ARG A 181 -3.55 29.54 -30.83
C ARG A 181 -2.12 29.00 -30.86
N LYS A 182 -1.48 29.07 -32.03
CA LYS A 182 -0.05 28.79 -32.20
C LYS A 182 0.78 29.89 -31.52
N VAL A 183 1.49 29.54 -30.44
CA VAL A 183 2.76 30.19 -30.10
C VAL A 183 3.85 29.38 -30.79
N ALA A 184 4.66 30.02 -31.63
CA ALA A 184 5.66 29.33 -32.43
C ALA A 184 7.06 29.50 -31.84
N SER A 185 7.61 28.43 -31.27
CA SER A 185 9.06 28.21 -31.25
C SER A 185 9.39 27.16 -32.31
N ARG A 186 10.29 27.50 -33.23
CA ARG A 186 11.00 26.49 -34.02
C ARG A 186 12.10 25.93 -33.12
N ASP A 187 12.27 24.62 -33.12
CA ASP A 187 13.58 24.13 -33.53
C ASP A 187 13.50 22.76 -34.21
N ARG A 188 14.54 22.43 -34.99
CA ARG A 188 14.67 21.14 -35.67
C ARG A 188 15.70 20.29 -34.94
N LEU A 189 15.40 19.01 -34.75
CA LEU A 189 16.40 17.95 -34.89
C LEU A 189 15.75 16.70 -35.50
N LYS A 190 16.52 15.94 -36.29
CA LYS A 190 16.10 14.66 -36.87
C LYS A 190 16.94 13.55 -36.24
N ILE A 191 16.31 12.43 -35.88
CA ILE A 191 16.97 11.16 -35.62
C ILE A 191 16.21 10.08 -36.42
N PRO A 192 16.89 9.27 -37.26
CA PRO A 192 16.24 8.24 -38.05
C PRO A 192 16.01 6.95 -37.25
N LEU A 193 14.92 6.23 -37.59
CA LEU A 193 14.67 4.86 -37.14
C LEU A 193 15.33 3.85 -38.09
N SER A 194 15.78 2.71 -37.55
CA SER A 194 16.22 1.54 -38.30
C SER A 194 15.53 0.28 -37.78
N GLY A 195 14.86 -0.48 -38.67
CA GLY A 195 14.51 -1.88 -38.40
C GLY A 195 15.74 -2.79 -38.48
N SER A 196 15.64 -4.12 -38.41
CA SER A 196 14.48 -5.02 -38.44
C SER A 196 14.96 -6.43 -37.97
N PRO A 197 14.28 -7.57 -38.24
CA PRO A 197 12.98 -8.02 -37.75
C PRO A 197 13.01 -9.41 -37.05
N GLY A 198 11.92 -9.75 -36.36
CA GLY A 198 11.31 -11.09 -36.45
C GLY A 198 11.60 -12.14 -35.35
N SER A 199 10.53 -12.56 -34.68
CA SER A 199 10.34 -13.93 -34.20
C SER A 199 8.84 -14.20 -34.08
N ASN A 200 8.38 -15.39 -34.46
CA ASN A 200 6.96 -15.78 -34.44
C ASN A 200 6.71 -16.76 -33.27
N THR A 201 5.74 -16.45 -32.42
CA THR A 201 5.15 -17.41 -31.47
C THR A 201 3.63 -17.29 -31.49
N LEU A 202 2.94 -18.41 -31.24
CA LEU A 202 1.50 -18.56 -31.50
C LEU A 202 0.65 -18.05 -30.33
N ASP A 203 -0.33 -17.19 -30.62
CA ASP A 203 -1.38 -16.81 -29.66
C ASP A 203 -2.38 -17.95 -29.44
N VAL A 204 -2.75 -18.18 -28.19
CA VAL A 204 -3.85 -19.07 -27.79
C VAL A 204 -5.00 -18.21 -27.26
N ASN A 205 -6.13 -18.22 -27.97
CA ASN A 205 -7.29 -17.38 -27.66
C ASN A 205 -7.89 -17.71 -26.28
N TYR A 206 -7.96 -16.70 -25.41
CA TYR A 206 -8.96 -16.63 -24.34
C TYR A 206 -10.00 -15.58 -24.70
N ALA A 207 -11.25 -16.01 -24.90
CA ALA A 207 -12.39 -15.13 -25.10
C ALA A 207 -13.24 -15.08 -23.81
N GLY A 208 -13.26 -13.93 -23.14
CA GLY A 208 -14.07 -13.69 -21.94
C GLY A 208 -13.88 -12.27 -21.39
N ASP A 209 -14.98 -11.51 -21.30
CA ASP A 209 -15.19 -10.25 -20.56
C ASP A 209 -13.99 -9.29 -20.40
N SER A 210 -13.53 -8.74 -21.52
CA SER A 210 -12.50 -7.68 -21.56
C SER A 210 -13.03 -6.29 -21.12
N SER A 211 -14.36 -6.08 -21.11
CA SER A 211 -14.99 -4.77 -20.88
C SER A 211 -14.69 -4.18 -19.49
N ALA A 212 -14.79 -4.98 -18.43
CA ALA A 212 -14.46 -4.55 -17.08
C ALA A 212 -12.94 -4.34 -16.88
N MET A 213 -12.11 -5.16 -17.55
CA MET A 213 -10.66 -5.16 -17.36
C MET A 213 -9.97 -3.87 -17.85
N ALA A 214 -10.52 -3.20 -18.87
CA ALA A 214 -9.98 -1.94 -19.36
C ALA A 214 -10.16 -0.80 -18.35
N LEU A 215 -11.33 -0.70 -17.72
CA LEU A 215 -11.68 0.40 -16.83
C LEU A 215 -10.87 0.38 -15.52
N GLU A 216 -10.65 -0.81 -14.95
CA GLU A 216 -9.86 -0.95 -13.73
C GLU A 216 -8.35 -0.81 -13.96
N ARG A 217 -7.84 -1.23 -15.12
CA ARG A 217 -6.46 -0.92 -15.54
C ARG A 217 -6.22 0.58 -15.66
N LEU A 218 -7.21 1.35 -16.12
CA LEU A 218 -7.14 2.82 -16.18
C LEU A 218 -7.17 3.49 -14.80
N ARG A 219 -7.79 2.88 -13.78
CA ARG A 219 -7.62 3.35 -12.38
C ARG A 219 -6.17 3.26 -11.92
N ARG A 220 -5.50 2.13 -12.20
CA ARG A 220 -4.07 1.92 -11.87
C ARG A 220 -3.12 2.86 -12.62
N VAL A 221 -3.52 3.40 -13.79
CA VAL A 221 -2.75 4.40 -14.55
C VAL A 221 -3.34 5.81 -14.35
N SER A 222 -3.31 6.29 -13.10
CA SER A 222 -3.56 7.70 -12.78
C SER A 222 -2.23 8.43 -12.54
N SER A 223 -1.97 9.48 -13.30
CA SER A 223 -0.67 10.14 -13.48
C SER A 223 -0.21 11.01 -12.30
N SER A 224 -0.16 10.44 -11.08
CA SER A 224 0.28 11.18 -9.88
C SER A 224 1.16 10.42 -8.87
N THR A 225 1.37 9.11 -9.02
CA THR A 225 2.36 8.35 -8.21
C THR A 225 3.74 8.31 -8.86
N SER A 226 3.83 8.27 -10.19
CA SER A 226 5.08 8.02 -10.95
C SER A 226 6.13 9.15 -10.98
N ILE A 227 6.09 10.12 -10.04
CA ILE A 227 6.94 11.34 -10.06
C ILE A 227 7.76 11.49 -8.77
N SER A 228 7.40 10.82 -7.67
CA SER A 228 8.08 10.90 -6.37
C SER A 228 9.53 10.38 -6.36
N SER A 229 9.92 9.58 -7.36
CA SER A 229 11.22 8.89 -7.42
C SER A 229 12.36 9.64 -8.13
N ILE A 230 12.15 10.88 -8.59
CA ILE A 230 13.20 11.73 -9.20
C ILE A 230 13.44 13.01 -8.35
N ALA A 231 13.46 12.84 -7.02
CA ALA A 231 13.65 13.92 -6.05
C ALA A 231 14.95 13.79 -5.22
N SER A 232 15.79 12.79 -5.51
CA SER A 232 16.90 12.38 -4.63
C SER A 232 18.25 12.22 -5.35
N ASN A 233 18.66 13.19 -6.20
CA ASN A 233 20.08 13.55 -6.36
C ASN A 233 20.33 14.84 -7.18
N VAL A 234 21.36 15.60 -6.76
CA VAL A 234 22.00 16.77 -7.42
C VAL A 234 21.15 18.06 -7.56
N HIS A 235 21.81 19.22 -7.42
CA HIS A 235 21.20 20.55 -7.52
C HIS A 235 20.99 21.01 -8.96
N SER A 236 19.81 21.58 -9.26
CA SER A 236 19.65 22.64 -10.26
C SER A 236 18.37 23.46 -9.98
N PRO A 237 18.37 24.80 -10.15
CA PRO A 237 17.14 25.56 -10.30
C PRO A 237 16.45 25.27 -11.65
N TYR A 238 15.22 25.77 -11.80
CA TYR A 238 14.38 25.71 -13.01
C TYR A 238 13.75 24.34 -13.36
N THR A 239 12.77 23.91 -12.57
CA THR A 239 11.70 23.02 -13.04
C THR A 239 10.37 23.77 -13.09
N THR A 240 9.71 23.81 -14.25
CA THR A 240 8.45 24.54 -14.45
C THR A 240 7.25 23.72 -13.98
N SER A 241 6.56 24.18 -12.93
CA SER A 241 5.29 23.61 -12.48
C SER A 241 4.16 23.89 -13.47
N SER A 242 3.52 22.85 -14.02
CA SER A 242 2.39 23.01 -14.95
C SER A 242 1.38 21.84 -14.93
N THR A 243 1.02 21.34 -13.75
CA THR A 243 -0.13 20.43 -13.50
C THR A 243 -0.94 20.91 -12.29
N LEU A 244 -1.46 22.14 -12.40
CA LEU A 244 -1.87 23.01 -11.29
C LEU A 244 -3.19 22.63 -10.56
N GLY A 245 -3.61 21.37 -10.58
CA GLY A 245 -4.77 20.87 -9.83
C GLY A 245 -4.40 20.11 -8.55
N TYR A 246 -3.37 19.26 -8.61
CA TYR A 246 -3.12 18.23 -7.59
C TYR A 246 -1.88 18.45 -6.71
N ALA A 247 -1.26 19.63 -6.78
CA ALA A 247 -0.08 20.01 -5.99
C ALA A 247 -0.42 20.77 -4.69
N SER A 248 -1.67 20.65 -4.20
CA SER A 248 -2.12 21.25 -2.95
C SER A 248 -2.09 20.25 -1.78
N VAL A 249 -1.97 20.76 -0.55
CA VAL A 249 -2.05 19.95 0.69
C VAL A 249 -3.34 19.11 0.70
N PHE A 250 -4.47 19.72 0.36
CA PHE A 250 -5.78 19.06 0.24
C PHE A 250 -5.79 17.95 -0.82
N GLY A 251 -5.16 18.16 -1.99
CA GLY A 251 -5.03 17.16 -3.03
C GLY A 251 -4.20 15.94 -2.61
N ASN A 252 -3.15 16.14 -1.82
CA ASN A 252 -2.34 15.04 -1.26
C ASN A 252 -3.09 14.27 -0.17
N ILE A 253 -3.81 14.97 0.71
CA ILE A 253 -4.65 14.36 1.75
C ILE A 253 -5.78 13.53 1.12
N TRP A 254 -6.44 14.05 0.09
CA TRP A 254 -7.49 13.32 -0.62
C TRP A 254 -6.98 12.04 -1.30
N LYS A 255 -5.82 12.09 -1.98
CA LYS A 255 -5.17 10.88 -2.55
C LYS A 255 -4.84 9.85 -1.47
N THR A 256 -4.33 10.29 -0.32
CA THR A 256 -3.95 9.38 0.77
C THR A 256 -5.17 8.70 1.39
N LEU A 257 -6.26 9.44 1.59
CA LEU A 257 -7.53 8.85 2.02
C LEU A 257 -8.06 7.82 1.02
N ILE A 258 -7.96 8.09 -0.30
CA ILE A 258 -8.30 7.09 -1.33
C ILE A 258 -7.41 5.84 -1.21
N SER A 259 -6.09 6.01 -1.04
CA SER A 259 -5.17 4.88 -0.84
C SER A 259 -5.52 4.05 0.42
N LEU A 260 -5.98 4.70 1.49
CA LEU A 260 -6.42 4.06 2.73
C LEU A 260 -7.84 3.46 2.63
N SER A 261 -8.63 3.80 1.61
CA SER A 261 -9.89 3.09 1.30
C SER A 261 -9.66 1.75 0.58
N SER A 262 -8.55 1.66 -0.17
CA SER A 262 -8.05 0.41 -0.77
C SER A 262 -7.11 -0.39 0.16
N ASP A 263 -7.16 -0.14 1.48
CA ASP A 263 -6.22 -0.73 2.43
C ASP A 263 -6.39 -2.26 2.58
N PRO A 264 -5.29 -3.05 2.63
CA PRO A 264 -5.35 -4.50 2.86
C PRO A 264 -6.05 -4.94 4.16
N TYR A 265 -6.12 -4.06 5.18
CA TYR A 265 -6.80 -4.32 6.45
C TYR A 265 -8.23 -3.73 6.44
N PRO A 266 -9.27 -4.57 6.60
CA PRO A 266 -10.64 -4.19 6.27
C PRO A 266 -11.27 -3.16 7.23
N GLU A 267 -10.64 -2.83 8.35
CA GLU A 267 -11.15 -1.79 9.27
C GLU A 267 -10.59 -0.40 8.94
N VAL A 268 -9.33 -0.31 8.49
CA VAL A 268 -8.76 0.93 7.94
C VAL A 268 -9.55 1.35 6.70
N ALA A 269 -9.79 0.41 5.78
CA ALA A 269 -10.59 0.61 4.58
C ALA A 269 -11.99 1.19 4.90
N LYS A 270 -12.73 0.59 5.84
CA LYS A 270 -14.07 1.06 6.26
C LYS A 270 -14.05 2.48 6.85
N LEU A 271 -13.05 2.81 7.68
CA LEU A 271 -12.94 4.14 8.29
C LEU A 271 -12.63 5.20 7.22
N ALA A 272 -11.73 4.91 6.27
CA ALA A 272 -11.43 5.81 5.17
C ALA A 272 -12.63 5.98 4.22
N ASP A 273 -13.34 4.90 3.90
CA ASP A 273 -14.59 4.93 3.12
C ASP A 273 -15.66 5.81 3.77
N GLN A 274 -15.82 5.77 5.10
CA GLN A 274 -16.80 6.62 5.79
C GLN A 274 -16.49 8.11 5.58
N LEU A 275 -15.23 8.51 5.67
CA LEU A 275 -14.81 9.90 5.43
C LEU A 275 -14.95 10.32 3.96
N ILE A 276 -14.58 9.44 3.01
CA ILE A 276 -14.74 9.71 1.57
C ILE A 276 -16.22 9.82 1.21
N ASN A 277 -17.07 8.94 1.74
CA ASN A 277 -18.51 8.97 1.46
C ASN A 277 -19.20 10.20 2.07
N TYR A 278 -18.76 10.68 3.23
CA TYR A 278 -19.20 11.97 3.79
C TYR A 278 -18.91 13.14 2.84
N ILE A 279 -17.68 13.26 2.34
CA ILE A 279 -17.32 14.33 1.37
C ILE A 279 -18.05 14.14 0.03
N LYS A 280 -18.19 12.91 -0.49
CA LYS A 280 -18.98 12.64 -1.71
C LYS A 280 -20.45 13.04 -1.55
N GLN A 281 -21.06 12.78 -0.40
CA GLN A 281 -22.42 13.24 -0.09
C GLN A 281 -22.49 14.78 -0.08
N LYS A 282 -21.53 15.48 0.54
CA LYS A 282 -21.44 16.94 0.52
C LYS A 282 -21.28 17.52 -0.89
N VAL A 283 -20.44 16.91 -1.72
CA VAL A 283 -20.31 17.29 -3.15
C VAL A 283 -21.65 17.19 -3.87
N ILE A 284 -22.42 16.12 -3.63
CA ILE A 284 -23.74 15.90 -4.22
C ILE A 284 -24.80 16.88 -3.66
N GLU A 285 -24.75 17.22 -2.37
CA GLU A 285 -25.63 18.23 -1.77
C GLU A 285 -25.43 19.62 -2.40
N VAL A 286 -24.17 20.05 -2.56
CA VAL A 286 -23.80 21.37 -3.10
C VAL A 286 -24.06 21.49 -4.60
N HIS A 287 -23.97 20.41 -5.36
CA HIS A 287 -24.15 20.41 -6.83
C HIS A 287 -25.52 19.89 -7.29
N ARG A 288 -26.49 19.77 -6.38
CA ARG A 288 -27.87 19.37 -6.73
C ARG A 288 -28.59 20.54 -7.41
N PRO A 289 -29.09 20.40 -8.65
CA PRO A 289 -29.79 21.49 -9.33
C PRO A 289 -31.09 21.86 -8.63
N ASP A 290 -31.35 23.17 -8.46
CA ASP A 290 -32.48 23.76 -7.73
C ASP A 290 -33.84 23.65 -8.46
N SER A 291 -34.21 22.43 -8.88
CA SER A 291 -35.50 22.14 -9.50
C SER A 291 -36.55 21.57 -8.52
N VAL A 292 -36.19 21.30 -7.26
CA VAL A 292 -37.03 20.50 -6.32
C VAL A 292 -37.08 21.07 -4.89
N LYS A 293 -37.04 22.40 -4.73
CA LYS A 293 -37.26 23.08 -3.44
C LYS A 293 -38.18 24.30 -3.56
N ASN A 294 -39.48 24.07 -3.76
CA ASN A 294 -40.56 24.94 -3.24
C ASN A 294 -41.95 24.28 -3.32
N GLY A 295 -42.16 23.22 -2.54
CA GLY A 295 -43.45 22.52 -2.41
C GLY A 295 -44.45 23.21 -1.47
N LYS A 296 -44.67 24.53 -1.60
CA LYS A 296 -45.73 25.26 -0.87
C LYS A 296 -46.34 26.34 -1.76
N ILE A 297 -47.61 26.18 -2.11
CA ILE A 297 -48.42 27.16 -2.85
C ILE A 297 -49.26 27.96 -1.84
N PRO A 298 -49.14 29.29 -1.81
CA PRO A 298 -50.20 30.21 -1.40
C PRO A 298 -50.82 30.88 -2.63
N SER A 299 -52.14 30.89 -2.72
CA SER A 299 -52.89 31.61 -3.76
C SER A 299 -52.97 33.11 -3.48
N MET A 300 -52.97 33.95 -4.53
CA MET A 300 -53.96 35.02 -4.71
C MET A 300 -53.99 35.52 -6.17
N SER A 301 -55.06 36.24 -6.54
CA SER A 301 -55.42 36.62 -7.92
C SER A 301 -54.95 38.02 -8.35
N GLU A 302 -55.17 38.36 -9.64
CA GLU A 302 -54.84 39.64 -10.29
C GLU A 302 -55.52 40.88 -9.65
N PRO A 303 -55.15 42.11 -10.09
CA PRO A 303 -55.94 42.72 -11.18
C PRO A 303 -55.19 43.56 -12.25
N SER A 304 -55.61 43.38 -13.51
CA SER A 304 -55.92 44.41 -14.53
C SER A 304 -54.86 45.43 -15.04
N SER A 305 -54.69 45.43 -16.37
CA SER A 305 -54.09 46.53 -17.17
C SER A 305 -55.01 47.76 -17.31
N PRO A 306 -54.51 48.89 -17.84
CA PRO A 306 -54.88 49.23 -19.22
C PRO A 306 -53.75 49.77 -20.12
N SER A 307 -54.04 49.86 -21.42
CA SER A 307 -53.12 50.19 -22.53
C SER A 307 -53.05 51.68 -22.91
N GLY A 308 -51.91 52.13 -23.47
CA GLY A 308 -51.81 53.44 -24.14
C GLY A 308 -50.57 53.63 -25.02
N ARG A 309 -50.77 53.87 -26.33
CA ARG A 309 -49.76 54.35 -27.32
C ARG A 309 -49.87 55.90 -27.42
N PRO A 310 -48.85 56.66 -27.87
CA PRO A 310 -48.41 56.62 -29.28
C PRO A 310 -46.90 56.92 -29.52
N SER A 311 -46.54 57.10 -30.80
CA SER A 311 -45.23 57.53 -31.31
C SER A 311 -45.44 58.56 -32.43
N PHE A 312 -44.57 59.56 -32.56
CA PHE A 312 -44.42 60.40 -33.76
C PHE A 312 -43.00 60.99 -33.91
N LEU A 313 -42.66 61.43 -35.11
CA LEU A 313 -41.32 61.84 -35.57
C LEU A 313 -41.34 63.27 -36.15
N ALA A 314 -40.36 64.09 -35.78
CA ALA A 314 -39.75 65.22 -36.53
C ALA A 314 -38.75 65.97 -35.61
N GLY A 315 -37.69 66.65 -36.05
CA GLY A 315 -37.11 66.73 -37.40
C GLY A 315 -36.57 68.13 -37.70
N GLU A 316 -35.25 68.24 -38.00
CA GLU A 316 -34.59 69.41 -38.66
C GLU A 316 -34.53 70.74 -37.84
N SER A 317 -33.60 71.71 -38.01
CA SER A 317 -32.36 71.91 -38.82
C SER A 317 -31.61 73.20 -38.28
N PRO A 318 -30.51 73.76 -38.87
CA PRO A 318 -29.18 73.20 -39.12
C PRO A 318 -28.03 74.19 -38.63
N PRO A 319 -26.84 74.45 -39.27
CA PRO A 319 -25.55 74.46 -38.51
C PRO A 319 -24.51 75.59 -38.84
N THR A 320 -23.22 75.32 -38.54
CA THR A 320 -21.95 76.08 -38.83
C THR A 320 -21.58 77.17 -37.80
N ARG A 321 -20.30 77.44 -37.45
CA ARG A 321 -19.02 77.42 -38.21
C ARG A 321 -17.78 77.19 -37.28
N ALA A 322 -16.62 76.83 -37.84
CA ALA A 322 -15.33 76.64 -37.13
C ALA A 322 -14.15 77.30 -37.92
N ASN A 323 -12.88 77.41 -37.50
CA ASN A 323 -12.08 76.95 -36.33
C ASN A 323 -11.43 78.19 -35.63
N GLY A 324 -10.43 78.21 -34.72
CA GLY A 324 -9.46 77.27 -34.07
C GLY A 324 -8.24 78.10 -33.57
N PRO A 325 -7.08 77.52 -33.14
CA PRO A 325 -6.77 76.13 -32.80
C PRO A 325 -5.97 75.88 -31.47
N ILE A 326 -6.07 74.64 -30.93
CA ILE A 326 -5.00 73.85 -30.24
C ILE A 326 -4.59 74.11 -28.74
N THR A 327 -4.72 73.02 -27.94
CA THR A 327 -4.10 72.65 -26.61
C THR A 327 -4.04 73.69 -25.48
N HIS A 328 -4.75 73.54 -24.35
CA HIS A 328 -4.68 72.44 -23.36
C HIS A 328 -5.97 72.40 -22.52
N HIS A 329 -6.47 71.23 -22.09
CA HIS A 329 -7.57 71.16 -21.10
C HIS A 329 -7.52 69.89 -20.22
N ALA A 330 -8.15 69.99 -19.05
CA ALA A 330 -8.19 68.99 -17.99
C ALA A 330 -9.46 68.09 -18.06
N GLN A 331 -9.71 67.39 -16.94
CA GLN A 331 -10.90 66.63 -16.54
C GLN A 331 -12.23 67.18 -17.14
N GLU A 332 -13.21 66.36 -17.52
CA GLU A 332 -13.93 65.43 -16.63
C GLU A 332 -14.72 64.29 -17.33
N ASN A 333 -15.11 63.29 -16.52
CA ASN A 333 -16.36 62.52 -16.52
C ASN A 333 -17.02 62.07 -17.85
N ARG A 334 -16.95 60.75 -18.13
CA ARG A 334 -18.10 59.93 -18.63
C ARG A 334 -17.81 58.42 -18.64
N SER A 335 -17.96 57.75 -17.50
CA SER A 335 -18.09 56.29 -17.44
C SER A 335 -19.52 55.86 -17.82
N ARG A 336 -19.68 55.03 -18.85
CA ARG A 336 -20.98 54.45 -19.21
C ARG A 336 -21.37 53.34 -18.23
N SER A 337 -22.62 53.32 -17.81
CA SER A 337 -23.24 52.17 -17.15
C SER A 337 -23.33 50.99 -18.12
N ALA A 338 -22.87 49.82 -17.68
CA ALA A 338 -23.12 48.54 -18.33
C ALA A 338 -24.15 47.76 -17.48
N ASN A 339 -25.07 47.06 -18.14
CA ASN A 339 -26.15 46.36 -17.45
C ASN A 339 -25.61 45.18 -16.63
N ARG A 340 -26.00 45.14 -15.34
CA ARG A 340 -25.66 44.06 -14.42
C ARG A 340 -26.65 42.91 -14.61
N TRP A 341 -26.36 42.00 -15.54
CA TRP A 341 -27.05 40.71 -15.56
C TRP A 341 -26.64 39.86 -14.36
N SER A 342 -27.56 39.01 -13.91
CA SER A 342 -27.46 38.22 -12.70
C SER A 342 -26.78 36.88 -12.97
N ASP A 343 -25.45 36.81 -12.81
CA ASP A 343 -24.71 35.56 -12.88
C ASP A 343 -25.02 34.66 -11.67
N VAL A 344 -25.54 33.46 -11.95
CA VAL A 344 -25.93 32.45 -10.96
C VAL A 344 -24.69 31.75 -10.34
N ASN A 345 -23.49 32.01 -10.86
CA ASN A 345 -22.23 31.35 -10.48
C ASN A 345 -21.42 32.05 -9.36
N ALA A 346 -22.05 32.93 -8.57
CA ALA A 346 -21.38 33.70 -7.52
C ALA A 346 -20.48 32.88 -6.54
N PRO A 347 -20.85 31.66 -6.08
CA PRO A 347 -20.02 30.91 -5.15
C PRO A 347 -18.64 30.53 -5.71
N TYR A 348 -18.59 30.10 -6.98
CA TYR A 348 -17.38 29.53 -7.60
C TYR A 348 -16.23 30.55 -7.70
N GLN A 349 -16.53 31.81 -8.00
CA GLN A 349 -15.52 32.87 -8.07
C GLN A 349 -14.96 33.23 -6.68
N GLN A 350 -15.79 33.18 -5.64
CA GLN A 350 -15.36 33.46 -4.26
C GLN A 350 -14.50 32.33 -3.69
N TYR A 351 -14.80 31.06 -4.01
CA TYR A 351 -13.95 29.93 -3.63
C TYR A 351 -12.58 29.94 -4.33
N GLN A 352 -12.52 30.27 -5.62
CA GLN A 352 -11.22 30.38 -6.31
C GLN A 352 -10.32 31.45 -5.69
N TYR A 353 -10.87 32.60 -5.28
CA TYR A 353 -10.05 33.72 -4.80
C TYR A 353 -9.25 33.36 -3.54
N PHE A 354 -9.89 32.78 -2.52
CA PHE A 354 -9.20 32.37 -1.30
C PHE A 354 -8.32 31.11 -1.47
N ALA A 355 -8.70 30.18 -2.35
CA ALA A 355 -7.90 28.98 -2.62
C ALA A 355 -6.64 29.25 -3.47
N GLN A 356 -6.63 30.33 -4.28
CA GLN A 356 -5.50 30.70 -5.14
C GLN A 356 -4.58 31.77 -4.50
N PHE A 357 -5.10 32.62 -3.62
CA PHE A 357 -4.36 33.75 -3.03
C PHE A 357 -4.28 33.68 -1.50
N ASN A 358 -3.33 32.87 -0.99
CA ASN A 358 -2.92 32.95 0.42
C ASN A 358 -2.39 34.35 0.76
N ARG A 359 -2.72 34.84 1.96
CA ARG A 359 -2.19 36.13 2.47
C ARG A 359 -0.66 36.09 2.60
N ILE A 360 0.01 37.04 1.96
CA ILE A 360 1.47 37.15 1.95
C ILE A 360 1.94 37.68 3.32
N ARG A 361 2.57 36.81 4.13
CA ARG A 361 3.20 37.27 5.38
C ARG A 361 4.51 38.00 5.09
N LYS A 362 4.68 39.16 5.73
CA LYS A 362 5.97 39.86 5.87
C LYS A 362 6.22 40.08 7.35
N THR A 363 7.48 40.08 7.77
CA THR A 363 7.90 40.22 9.18
C THR A 363 7.50 41.55 9.84
N PHE A 364 7.10 42.54 9.04
CA PHE A 364 6.65 43.86 9.50
C PHE A 364 5.32 44.29 8.85
N ASP A 365 4.48 43.33 8.45
CA ASP A 365 3.11 43.65 8.02
C ASP A 365 2.26 44.07 9.22
N LYS A 366 1.43 45.10 9.05
CA LYS A 366 0.46 45.54 10.06
C LYS A 366 -0.89 44.83 9.95
N GLY A 367 -1.10 44.06 8.87
CA GLY A 367 -2.38 43.43 8.57
C GLY A 367 -3.42 44.42 8.01
N PRO A 368 -4.64 43.96 7.72
CA PRO A 368 -5.74 44.83 7.33
C PRO A 368 -6.18 45.71 8.50
N GLU A 369 -6.58 46.95 8.23
CA GLU A 369 -7.15 47.84 9.26
C GLU A 369 -8.45 47.23 9.82
N ILE A 370 -8.42 46.82 11.08
CA ILE A 370 -9.59 46.38 11.82
C ILE A 370 -10.43 47.62 12.12
N ARG A 371 -11.64 47.68 11.56
CA ARG A 371 -12.70 48.50 12.13
C ARG A 371 -13.36 47.70 13.24
N GLU A 372 -13.31 48.21 14.45
CA GLU A 372 -14.01 47.64 15.61
C GLU A 372 -15.51 47.61 15.31
N ILE A 373 -16.02 46.39 15.08
CA ILE A 373 -17.43 46.04 15.14
C ILE A 373 -17.56 45.26 16.46
N GLY A 374 -18.54 45.63 17.29
CA GLY A 374 -18.52 45.35 18.73
C GLY A 374 -18.45 43.87 19.13
N GLU A 375 -17.98 43.67 20.35
CA GLU A 375 -17.81 42.37 21.04
C GLU A 375 -19.17 41.73 21.44
N ASP A 376 -20.09 41.56 20.49
CA ASP A 376 -21.42 40.96 20.67
C ASP A 376 -21.66 39.84 19.63
N ALA A 377 -20.68 38.93 19.52
CA ALA A 377 -20.76 37.72 18.72
C ALA A 377 -19.93 36.59 19.35
N GLU A 378 -20.39 36.05 20.49
CA GLU A 378 -20.00 34.69 20.90
C GLU A 378 -20.54 33.71 19.85
N ASP A 379 -19.70 33.41 18.85
CA ASP A 379 -20.00 32.45 17.78
C ASP A 379 -20.07 31.05 18.39
N ASN A 380 -21.26 30.70 18.89
CA ASN A 380 -21.60 29.44 19.53
C ASN A 380 -21.64 28.29 18.51
N GLN A 381 -20.48 28.02 17.91
CA GLN A 381 -20.22 26.81 17.14
C GLN A 381 -20.25 25.63 18.13
N GLU A 382 -21.38 24.92 18.16
CA GLU A 382 -21.49 23.67 18.91
C GLU A 382 -20.31 22.74 18.58
N PRO A 383 -19.72 22.05 19.56
CA PRO A 383 -18.51 21.25 19.34
C PRO A 383 -18.79 20.19 18.26
N LYS A 384 -18.16 20.36 17.09
CA LYS A 384 -18.39 19.51 15.91
C LYS A 384 -18.14 18.04 16.28
N ASN A 385 -19.20 17.24 16.26
CA ASN A 385 -19.12 15.82 16.61
C ASN A 385 -18.15 15.09 15.66
N PRO A 386 -17.22 14.27 16.19
CA PRO A 386 -16.37 13.43 15.36
C PRO A 386 -17.21 12.45 14.53
N LEU A 387 -16.85 12.32 13.25
CA LEU A 387 -17.45 11.36 12.31
C LEU A 387 -17.08 9.92 12.67
N ILE A 388 -15.86 9.71 13.18
CA ILE A 388 -15.31 8.40 13.54
C ILE A 388 -14.53 8.47 14.87
N LYS A 389 -14.52 7.36 15.61
CA LYS A 389 -13.69 7.18 16.82
C LYS A 389 -13.10 5.78 16.83
N THR A 390 -11.80 5.70 17.08
CA THR A 390 -11.09 4.48 17.49
C THR A 390 -11.23 4.25 19.00
N GLN A 391 -10.83 3.06 19.46
CA GLN A 391 -10.80 2.70 20.88
C GLN A 391 -9.37 2.68 21.46
N TYR A 392 -8.37 3.22 20.76
CA TYR A 392 -6.95 3.07 21.10
C TYR A 392 -6.58 3.50 22.53
N VAL A 393 -7.06 4.66 23.00
CA VAL A 393 -6.79 5.14 24.37
C VAL A 393 -7.47 4.24 25.42
N ALA A 394 -8.68 3.75 25.14
CA ALA A 394 -9.40 2.83 26.03
C ALA A 394 -8.71 1.45 26.08
N TRP A 395 -8.31 0.91 24.92
CA TRP A 395 -7.53 -0.32 24.80
C TRP A 395 -6.18 -0.21 25.54
N SER A 396 -5.45 0.89 25.34
CA SER A 396 -4.21 1.17 26.06
C SER A 396 -4.42 1.22 27.58
N SER A 397 -5.55 1.79 28.03
CA SER A 397 -5.90 1.88 29.45
C SER A 397 -6.13 0.50 30.10
N LEU A 398 -6.54 -0.52 29.33
CA LEU A 398 -6.74 -1.88 29.85
C LEU A 398 -5.45 -2.46 30.44
N TYR A 399 -4.27 -2.03 30.00
CA TYR A 399 -2.99 -2.44 30.58
C TYR A 399 -2.93 -2.22 32.10
N PHE A 400 -3.48 -1.12 32.62
CA PHE A 400 -3.51 -0.85 34.07
C PHE A 400 -4.66 -1.53 34.81
N SER A 401 -5.62 -2.12 34.11
CA SER A 401 -6.65 -3.00 34.70
C SER A 401 -6.20 -4.46 34.79
N GLN A 402 -5.20 -4.87 34.00
CA GLN A 402 -4.61 -6.20 34.10
C GLN A 402 -3.70 -6.30 35.33
N PRO A 403 -3.57 -7.49 35.95
CA PRO A 403 -2.57 -7.70 36.99
C PRO A 403 -1.18 -7.51 36.38
N VAL A 404 -0.45 -6.50 36.86
CA VAL A 404 0.96 -6.25 36.47
C VAL A 404 1.90 -7.25 37.15
N LEU A 405 1.57 -7.64 38.39
CA LEU A 405 2.24 -8.72 39.12
C LEU A 405 1.73 -10.09 38.69
N LYS A 406 1.90 -10.45 37.41
CA LYS A 406 1.78 -11.85 36.98
C LYS A 406 3.02 -12.59 37.49
N ILE A 407 2.82 -13.58 38.35
CA ILE A 407 3.66 -14.78 38.28
C ILE A 407 3.38 -15.33 36.87
N GLY A 408 4.39 -15.28 36.00
CA GLY A 408 4.17 -15.15 34.56
C GLY A 408 3.73 -16.43 33.85
N GLU A 409 3.89 -16.44 32.52
CA GLU A 409 3.79 -17.63 31.66
C GLU A 409 4.93 -18.66 31.90
N THR A 410 5.58 -18.53 33.06
CA THR A 410 6.62 -19.38 33.66
C THR A 410 6.05 -20.37 34.68
N ASP A 411 4.71 -20.51 34.75
CA ASP A 411 4.08 -21.64 35.43
C ASP A 411 4.28 -22.90 34.58
N ILE A 412 5.27 -23.71 34.98
CA ILE A 412 5.71 -24.91 34.26
C ILE A 412 4.59 -25.97 34.22
N ASP A 413 3.75 -26.02 35.26
CA ASP A 413 2.62 -26.96 35.35
C ASP A 413 1.38 -26.47 34.57
N SER A 414 1.43 -25.27 33.97
CA SER A 414 0.30 -24.72 33.20
C SER A 414 0.10 -25.48 31.87
N PRO A 415 -1.15 -25.72 31.44
CA PRO A 415 -1.42 -26.52 30.24
C PRO A 415 -0.84 -25.89 28.97
N ALA A 416 -0.77 -24.56 28.89
CA ALA A 416 -0.17 -23.85 27.76
C ALA A 416 1.37 -23.95 27.74
N HIS A 417 2.03 -24.14 28.89
CA HIS A 417 3.46 -24.44 28.95
C HIS A 417 3.73 -25.87 28.46
N LEU A 418 2.98 -26.84 28.98
CA LEU A 418 3.08 -28.26 28.60
C LEU A 418 2.75 -28.51 27.11
N GLU A 419 1.78 -27.79 26.56
CA GLU A 419 1.48 -27.82 25.11
C GLU A 419 2.64 -27.28 24.28
N LYS A 420 3.23 -26.13 24.67
CA LYS A 420 4.43 -25.60 24.02
C LYS A 420 5.63 -26.54 24.13
N GLU A 421 5.88 -27.13 25.29
CA GLU A 421 6.96 -28.11 25.48
C GLU A 421 6.78 -29.34 24.57
N TRP A 422 5.55 -29.88 24.49
CA TRP A 422 5.23 -30.98 23.58
C TRP A 422 5.48 -30.61 22.11
N LEU A 423 5.09 -29.40 21.69
CA LEU A 423 5.40 -28.87 20.36
C LEU A 423 6.91 -28.80 20.12
N TYR A 424 7.70 -28.30 21.08
CA TYR A 424 9.16 -28.26 20.96
C TYR A 424 9.79 -29.65 20.82
N VAL A 425 9.36 -30.64 21.62
CA VAL A 425 9.85 -32.03 21.54
C VAL A 425 9.48 -32.68 20.20
N ARG A 426 8.23 -32.51 19.74
CA ARG A 426 7.77 -32.93 18.40
C ARG A 426 8.62 -32.32 17.29
N ASN A 427 8.91 -31.03 17.39
CA ASN A 427 9.65 -30.28 16.39
C ASN A 427 11.15 -30.60 16.42
N GLU A 428 11.72 -31.00 17.56
CA GLU A 428 13.07 -31.54 17.64
C GLU A 428 13.16 -32.93 16.98
N TYR A 429 12.19 -33.82 17.24
CA TYR A 429 12.11 -35.14 16.60
C TYR A 429 12.04 -35.02 15.06
N MET A 430 11.16 -34.14 14.54
CA MET A 430 11.02 -33.86 13.11
C MET A 430 12.28 -33.25 12.47
N ARG A 431 13.13 -32.55 13.24
CA ARG A 431 14.43 -32.07 12.75
C ARG A 431 15.50 -33.16 12.75
N LYS A 432 15.42 -34.13 13.67
CA LYS A 432 16.32 -35.30 13.70
C LYS A 432 16.00 -36.32 12.60
N SER A 433 14.73 -36.51 12.24
CA SER A 433 14.32 -37.46 11.20
C SER A 433 14.90 -37.17 9.81
N VAL A 434 15.32 -35.93 9.52
CA VAL A 434 16.05 -35.55 8.29
C VAL A 434 17.25 -36.50 8.04
N VAL A 435 17.97 -36.88 9.09
CA VAL A 435 19.15 -37.76 9.00
C VAL A 435 18.78 -39.20 8.62
N GLU A 436 17.54 -39.61 8.86
CA GLU A 436 17.00 -40.89 8.39
C GLU A 436 16.48 -40.78 6.95
N GLU A 437 15.87 -39.66 6.59
CA GLU A 437 15.41 -39.38 5.23
C GLU A 437 16.57 -39.33 4.22
N VAL A 438 17.74 -38.79 4.61
CA VAL A 438 18.99 -38.87 3.83
C VAL A 438 19.34 -40.33 3.50
N LYS A 439 19.33 -41.21 4.51
CA LYS A 439 19.69 -42.64 4.35
C LYS A 439 18.67 -43.42 3.50
N LYS A 440 17.40 -43.05 3.57
CA LYS A 440 16.34 -43.60 2.70
C LYS A 440 16.56 -43.15 1.25
N LEU A 441 16.95 -41.89 1.04
CA LEU A 441 17.21 -41.32 -0.28
C LEU A 441 18.40 -41.99 -1.00
N GLU A 442 19.46 -42.39 -0.28
CA GLU A 442 20.61 -43.10 -0.87
C GLU A 442 20.22 -44.40 -1.62
N ASN A 443 19.12 -45.04 -1.23
CA ASN A 443 18.66 -46.33 -1.77
C ASN A 443 17.30 -46.24 -2.50
N GLY A 444 16.62 -45.10 -2.43
CA GLY A 444 15.21 -44.97 -2.78
C GLY A 444 14.94 -44.01 -3.96
N ARG A 445 13.76 -44.16 -4.58
CA ARG A 445 13.27 -43.30 -5.66
C ARG A 445 11.97 -42.62 -5.30
N PHE A 446 11.77 -41.41 -5.82
CA PHE A 446 10.49 -40.68 -5.78
C PHE A 446 9.51 -41.27 -6.80
N ASP A 447 9.03 -42.49 -6.50
CA ASP A 447 8.07 -43.23 -7.34
C ASP A 447 6.74 -43.49 -6.58
N GLU A 448 6.66 -43.23 -5.26
CA GLU A 448 5.47 -43.47 -4.45
C GLU A 448 4.59 -42.21 -4.37
N GLN A 449 3.36 -42.28 -4.87
CA GLN A 449 2.35 -41.23 -4.71
C GLN A 449 1.55 -41.47 -3.42
N ILE A 450 1.70 -40.59 -2.43
CA ILE A 450 0.96 -40.64 -1.17
C ILE A 450 -0.43 -40.00 -1.32
N PHE A 451 -0.49 -38.90 -2.08
CA PHE A 451 -1.68 -38.04 -2.17
C PHE A 451 -1.97 -37.69 -3.62
N ILE A 452 -3.24 -37.74 -4.00
CA ILE A 452 -3.78 -37.09 -5.19
C ILE A 452 -5.19 -36.59 -4.88
N ASN A 453 -5.47 -35.33 -5.16
CA ASN A 453 -6.78 -34.72 -4.99
C ASN A 453 -7.02 -33.62 -6.03
N LYS A 454 -8.29 -33.28 -6.25
CA LYS A 454 -8.68 -32.14 -7.07
C LYS A 454 -8.96 -30.92 -6.18
N ASN A 455 -8.23 -29.84 -6.44
CA ASN A 455 -8.39 -28.53 -5.86
C ASN A 455 -9.59 -27.79 -6.49
N PRO A 456 -10.27 -26.85 -5.78
CA PRO A 456 -11.40 -26.11 -6.36
C PRO A 456 -11.04 -25.28 -7.59
N ASN A 457 -9.89 -24.59 -7.58
CA ASN A 457 -9.39 -23.83 -8.73
C ASN A 457 -7.98 -24.31 -9.14
N LEU A 458 -7.30 -23.56 -10.01
CA LEU A 458 -5.94 -23.91 -10.47
C LEU A 458 -4.91 -23.51 -9.40
N PRO A 459 -4.04 -24.42 -8.93
CA PRO A 459 -3.00 -24.11 -7.95
C PRO A 459 -1.94 -23.18 -8.54
N SER A 460 -1.71 -22.04 -7.89
CA SER A 460 -0.73 -21.00 -8.27
C SER A 460 0.61 -21.18 -7.54
N ALA A 461 0.56 -21.36 -6.22
CA ALA A 461 1.70 -21.70 -5.36
C ALA A 461 1.28 -22.67 -4.25
N LEU A 462 2.25 -23.41 -3.69
CA LEU A 462 2.02 -24.39 -2.63
C LEU A 462 3.22 -24.48 -1.67
N LYS A 463 2.95 -24.79 -0.39
CA LYS A 463 4.00 -24.92 0.65
C LYS A 463 3.54 -25.89 1.73
N PHE A 464 4.43 -26.80 2.12
CA PHE A 464 4.22 -27.68 3.26
C PHE A 464 4.37 -26.92 4.58
N HIS A 465 3.54 -27.23 5.56
CA HIS A 465 3.84 -26.85 6.93
C HIS A 465 5.08 -27.64 7.41
N PRO A 466 6.05 -27.06 8.14
CA PRO A 466 7.32 -27.76 8.41
C PRO A 466 7.21 -28.98 9.34
N TYR A 467 6.24 -29.01 10.26
CA TYR A 467 6.17 -30.02 11.33
C TYR A 467 4.90 -30.88 11.33
N GLU A 468 3.80 -30.38 10.77
CA GLU A 468 2.48 -31.01 10.83
C GLU A 468 2.07 -31.57 9.46
N SER A 469 1.04 -32.42 9.41
CA SER A 469 0.67 -33.18 8.21
C SER A 469 -0.11 -32.39 7.15
N HIS A 470 -0.12 -31.05 7.23
CA HIS A 470 -0.84 -30.20 6.28
C HIS A 470 0.08 -29.43 5.31
N MET A 471 -0.50 -29.08 4.17
CA MET A 471 0.05 -28.17 3.19
C MET A 471 -0.99 -27.10 2.85
N VAL A 472 -0.53 -25.90 2.52
CA VAL A 472 -1.38 -24.83 1.99
C VAL A 472 -1.10 -24.68 0.51
N VAL A 473 -2.18 -24.63 -0.27
CA VAL A 473 -2.19 -24.42 -1.71
C VAL A 473 -2.98 -23.14 -1.96
N THR A 474 -2.48 -22.29 -2.85
CA THR A 474 -3.13 -21.03 -3.23
C THR A 474 -3.68 -21.13 -4.64
N ASP A 475 -4.78 -20.42 -4.86
CA ASP A 475 -5.38 -20.20 -6.15
C ASP A 475 -5.03 -18.78 -6.62
N LYS A 476 -5.84 -18.20 -7.51
CA LYS A 476 -5.80 -16.75 -7.76
C LYS A 476 -6.26 -15.95 -6.52
N GLU A 477 -7.40 -16.33 -5.93
CA GLU A 477 -8.12 -15.52 -4.93
C GLU A 477 -8.35 -16.25 -3.58
N TYR A 478 -8.22 -17.58 -3.57
CA TYR A 478 -8.49 -18.45 -2.44
C TYR A 478 -7.21 -19.13 -1.95
N TYR A 479 -7.22 -19.60 -0.70
CA TYR A 479 -6.26 -20.58 -0.21
C TYR A 479 -7.00 -21.81 0.31
N SER A 480 -6.48 -23.00 -0.02
CA SER A 480 -6.96 -24.29 0.44
C SER A 480 -5.90 -24.97 1.32
N VAL A 481 -6.36 -25.61 2.39
CA VAL A 481 -5.53 -26.28 3.38
C VAL A 481 -5.85 -27.76 3.32
N TRP A 482 -4.87 -28.59 3.04
CA TRP A 482 -5.03 -30.02 2.81
C TRP A 482 -4.20 -30.81 3.82
N ASP A 483 -4.80 -31.81 4.47
CA ASP A 483 -4.04 -32.83 5.18
C ASP A 483 -3.51 -33.84 4.14
N TRP A 484 -2.21 -33.84 3.92
CA TRP A 484 -1.60 -34.67 2.87
C TRP A 484 -1.29 -36.09 3.34
N GLU A 485 -1.30 -36.36 4.65
CA GLU A 485 -1.19 -37.72 5.20
C GLU A 485 -2.56 -38.39 5.36
N LYS A 486 -3.63 -37.61 5.64
CA LYS A 486 -5.01 -38.14 5.78
C LYS A 486 -5.87 -38.00 4.52
N GLY A 487 -5.45 -37.21 3.53
CA GLY A 487 -6.07 -37.14 2.20
C GLY A 487 -7.33 -36.27 2.07
N TYR A 488 -7.65 -35.42 3.05
CA TYR A 488 -8.85 -34.57 3.03
C TYR A 488 -8.55 -33.06 3.08
N LEU A 489 -9.49 -32.27 2.57
CA LEU A 489 -9.49 -30.81 2.66
C LEU A 489 -9.84 -30.39 4.09
N LEU A 490 -8.93 -29.71 4.78
CA LEU A 490 -9.17 -29.10 6.09
C LEU A 490 -9.99 -27.81 5.95
N ARG A 491 -9.61 -26.94 5.01
CA ARG A 491 -10.27 -25.65 4.82
C ARG A 491 -10.11 -25.12 3.40
N SER A 492 -11.08 -24.33 2.95
CA SER A 492 -10.89 -23.34 1.88
C SER A 492 -11.43 -21.99 2.34
N ASN A 493 -10.71 -20.92 2.05
CA ASN A 493 -11.06 -19.54 2.42
C ASN A 493 -10.65 -18.58 1.32
N SER A 494 -11.37 -17.46 1.18
CA SER A 494 -10.93 -16.35 0.33
C SER A 494 -9.85 -15.53 1.06
N SER A 495 -8.90 -14.98 0.30
CA SER A 495 -7.89 -14.03 0.81
C SER A 495 -8.46 -12.63 1.13
N HIS A 496 -9.73 -12.39 0.83
CA HIS A 496 -10.37 -11.06 0.82
C HIS A 496 -9.54 -10.02 0.03
N ASN A 497 -8.98 -10.42 -1.11
CA ASN A 497 -8.27 -9.53 -2.03
C ASN A 497 -9.25 -8.64 -2.82
N LEU A 498 -8.73 -7.52 -3.31
CA LEU A 498 -9.44 -6.67 -4.27
C LEU A 498 -9.66 -7.42 -5.60
N GLN A 499 -10.62 -6.96 -6.39
CA GLN A 499 -10.88 -7.56 -7.70
C GLN A 499 -9.64 -7.42 -8.61
N ASN A 500 -9.40 -8.46 -9.42
CA ASN A 500 -8.23 -8.56 -10.30
C ASN A 500 -6.86 -8.41 -9.62
N VAL A 501 -6.76 -8.85 -8.37
CA VAL A 501 -5.50 -9.14 -7.66
C VAL A 501 -5.35 -10.66 -7.57
N ARG A 502 -4.11 -11.18 -7.63
CA ARG A 502 -3.81 -12.62 -7.46
C ARG A 502 -2.79 -12.86 -6.33
N ILE A 503 -2.94 -13.97 -5.62
CA ILE A 503 -1.91 -14.46 -4.69
C ILE A 503 -0.66 -14.85 -5.49
N THR A 504 0.52 -14.47 -5.00
CA THR A 504 1.82 -14.74 -5.65
C THR A 504 2.89 -15.28 -4.70
N ALA A 505 2.83 -15.01 -3.40
CA ALA A 505 3.77 -15.55 -2.41
C ALA A 505 3.05 -16.12 -1.18
N LEU A 506 3.69 -17.10 -0.53
CA LEU A 506 3.17 -17.74 0.68
C LEU A 506 4.30 -18.18 1.61
N ASP A 507 4.13 -17.95 2.92
CA ASP A 507 5.05 -18.45 3.94
C ASP A 507 4.35 -18.77 5.28
N PHE A 508 5.09 -19.40 6.18
CA PHE A 508 4.68 -19.62 7.56
C PHE A 508 5.58 -18.83 8.51
N ILE A 509 4.95 -17.94 9.30
CA ILE A 509 5.58 -17.24 10.41
C ILE A 509 5.29 -18.02 11.70
N ASN A 510 6.24 -18.07 12.63
CA ASN A 510 6.16 -18.79 13.91
C ASN A 510 5.74 -20.27 13.76
N ALA A 511 6.20 -20.91 12.69
CA ALA A 511 5.88 -22.30 12.36
C ALA A 511 6.26 -23.34 13.44
N HIS A 512 6.93 -22.95 14.51
CA HIS A 512 7.38 -23.81 15.61
C HIS A 512 6.40 -23.84 16.80
N ASP A 513 5.53 -22.84 16.95
CA ASP A 513 4.56 -22.77 18.03
C ASP A 513 3.18 -22.27 17.55
N ASP A 514 2.95 -20.96 17.48
CA ASP A 514 1.67 -20.32 17.14
C ASP A 514 1.66 -19.90 15.68
N THR A 515 1.40 -20.86 14.80
CA THR A 515 1.71 -20.74 13.38
C THR A 515 0.79 -19.77 12.65
N LEU A 516 1.38 -18.77 11.98
CA LEU A 516 0.69 -17.75 11.20
C LEU A 516 0.94 -17.97 9.71
N LEU A 517 -0.14 -17.96 8.91
CA LEU A 517 -0.06 -18.07 7.46
C LEU A 517 0.10 -16.69 6.83
N MET A 518 1.24 -16.44 6.19
CA MET A 518 1.49 -15.23 5.40
C MET A 518 1.08 -15.44 3.94
N ILE A 519 0.25 -14.53 3.42
CA ILE A 519 -0.17 -14.49 2.02
C ILE A 519 0.28 -13.16 1.41
N GLY A 520 1.06 -13.23 0.33
CA GLY A 520 1.50 -12.09 -0.48
C GLY A 520 0.75 -12.01 -1.80
N SER A 521 0.25 -10.82 -2.12
CA SER A 521 -0.59 -10.54 -3.29
C SER A 521 0.11 -9.66 -4.32
N ASP A 522 -0.23 -9.81 -5.61
CA ASP A 522 0.47 -9.13 -6.71
C ASP A 522 0.22 -7.61 -6.82
N ASP A 523 -0.63 -7.07 -5.95
CA ASP A 523 -0.79 -5.64 -5.70
C ASP A 523 0.20 -5.08 -4.68
N GLY A 524 1.03 -5.92 -4.03
CA GLY A 524 1.97 -5.52 -2.98
C GLY A 524 1.41 -5.62 -1.55
N ALA A 525 0.21 -6.19 -1.37
CA ALA A 525 -0.38 -6.43 -0.06
C ALA A 525 0.15 -7.72 0.60
N VAL A 526 0.42 -7.65 1.89
CA VAL A 526 0.76 -8.79 2.76
C VAL A 526 -0.34 -8.97 3.81
N LYS A 527 -0.78 -10.20 4.05
CA LYS A 527 -1.84 -10.56 5.01
C LYS A 527 -1.39 -11.73 5.89
N LEU A 528 -1.52 -11.59 7.22
CA LEU A 528 -1.19 -12.64 8.19
C LEU A 528 -2.47 -13.22 8.81
N TRP A 529 -2.65 -14.54 8.69
CA TRP A 529 -3.82 -15.26 9.19
C TRP A 529 -3.45 -16.19 10.36
N LYS A 530 -4.15 -16.04 11.49
CA LYS A 530 -4.11 -16.97 12.62
C LYS A 530 -5.28 -17.96 12.56
N ASN A 531 -5.08 -19.14 13.15
CA ASN A 531 -6.08 -20.21 13.26
C ASN A 531 -6.63 -20.66 11.88
N TYR A 532 -5.81 -20.56 10.81
CA TYR A 532 -6.20 -20.79 9.42
C TYR A 532 -6.67 -22.22 9.09
N VAL A 533 -6.45 -23.17 10.02
CA VAL A 533 -6.92 -24.56 9.97
C VAL A 533 -8.28 -24.74 10.68
N SER A 534 -8.64 -23.86 11.61
CA SER A 534 -9.85 -23.98 12.44
C SER A 534 -11.12 -23.64 11.65
N GLU A 535 -12.22 -24.32 11.95
CA GLU A 535 -13.50 -24.08 11.26
C GLU A 535 -14.16 -22.75 11.66
N SER A 536 -13.98 -22.34 12.91
CA SER A 536 -14.81 -21.33 13.59
C SER A 536 -14.11 -20.01 13.94
N ASP A 537 -12.77 -19.99 13.95
CA ASP A 537 -12.00 -18.87 14.54
C ASP A 537 -10.84 -18.37 13.65
N VAL A 538 -10.99 -18.42 12.33
CA VAL A 538 -10.00 -17.85 11.40
C VAL A 538 -9.97 -16.32 11.55
N ARG A 539 -8.82 -15.75 11.92
CA ARG A 539 -8.64 -14.31 12.15
C ARG A 539 -7.51 -13.74 11.31
N LEU A 540 -7.75 -12.58 10.70
CA LEU A 540 -6.70 -11.74 10.13
C LEU A 540 -6.01 -11.00 11.29
N VAL A 541 -4.72 -11.25 11.50
CA VAL A 541 -3.94 -10.64 12.59
C VAL A 541 -3.52 -9.22 12.20
N THR A 542 -2.93 -9.09 11.01
CA THR A 542 -2.52 -7.81 10.43
C THR A 542 -2.51 -7.93 8.90
N ALA A 543 -2.67 -6.80 8.23
CA ALA A 543 -2.53 -6.69 6.79
C ALA A 543 -1.98 -5.31 6.41
N PHE A 544 -1.02 -5.27 5.50
CA PHE A 544 -0.30 -4.04 5.17
C PHE A 544 0.28 -4.04 3.77
N GLN A 545 0.58 -2.86 3.27
CA GLN A 545 1.07 -2.63 1.92
C GLN A 545 2.59 -2.57 1.92
N ILE A 546 3.29 -3.70 1.69
CA ILE A 546 4.76 -3.73 1.78
C ILE A 546 5.40 -2.99 0.60
N ILE A 547 4.80 -3.05 -0.58
CA ILE A 547 5.27 -2.37 -1.81
C ILE A 547 4.10 -1.58 -2.41
N GLN A 548 4.34 -0.35 -2.87
CA GLN A 548 3.31 0.55 -3.40
C GLN A 548 3.51 0.85 -4.90
N ASP A 549 4.74 1.21 -5.30
CA ASP A 549 5.04 1.62 -6.68
C ASP A 549 5.40 0.42 -7.59
N LEU A 550 4.47 -0.52 -7.75
CA LEU A 550 4.63 -1.63 -8.71
C LEU A 550 4.67 -1.09 -10.15
N LEU A 551 5.72 -1.46 -10.89
CA LEU A 551 5.92 -1.04 -12.26
C LEU A 551 5.06 -1.92 -13.20
N PRO A 552 4.21 -1.35 -14.07
CA PRO A 552 3.33 -2.14 -14.94
C PRO A 552 4.12 -2.86 -16.03
N SER A 553 4.48 -4.13 -15.76
CA SER A 553 5.14 -5.03 -16.70
C SER A 553 4.13 -5.80 -17.56
N THR A 554 4.48 -6.07 -18.82
CA THR A 554 3.72 -6.98 -19.71
C THR A 554 3.83 -8.44 -19.27
N ARG A 555 4.88 -8.79 -18.52
CA ARG A 555 5.08 -10.10 -17.89
C ARG A 555 5.56 -9.86 -16.45
N GLY A 556 4.64 -9.47 -15.58
CA GLY A 556 4.92 -9.21 -14.18
C GLY A 556 5.10 -10.49 -13.35
N SER A 557 6.08 -10.50 -12.46
CA SER A 557 6.23 -11.57 -11.47
C SER A 557 5.25 -11.44 -10.30
N GLY A 558 4.65 -10.26 -10.10
CA GLY A 558 3.87 -9.93 -8.90
C GLY A 558 4.78 -9.69 -7.69
N LEU A 559 4.34 -10.14 -6.51
CA LEU A 559 5.07 -9.98 -5.25
C LEU A 559 5.85 -11.25 -4.92
N VAL A 560 7.14 -11.09 -4.62
CA VAL A 560 8.06 -12.15 -4.17
C VAL A 560 8.43 -11.87 -2.72
N LEU A 561 8.15 -12.83 -1.83
CA LEU A 561 8.44 -12.75 -0.40
C LEU A 561 9.37 -13.88 0.04
N GLN A 562 10.22 -13.60 1.04
CA GLN A 562 11.05 -14.57 1.74
C GLN A 562 11.10 -14.18 3.23
N TRP A 563 10.64 -15.07 4.11
CA TRP A 563 10.59 -14.85 5.56
C TRP A 563 11.87 -15.32 6.28
N GLU A 564 12.38 -14.54 7.22
CA GLU A 564 13.54 -14.86 8.03
C GLU A 564 13.20 -14.98 9.53
N GLN A 565 12.69 -16.15 9.94
CA GLN A 565 12.26 -16.42 11.33
C GLN A 565 13.31 -16.13 12.42
N HIS A 566 14.61 -16.09 12.08
CA HIS A 566 15.71 -15.88 13.02
C HIS A 566 16.06 -14.40 13.25
N SER A 567 15.76 -13.53 12.27
CA SER A 567 16.01 -12.08 12.30
C SER A 567 14.71 -11.28 12.45
N LEU A 568 13.56 -11.95 12.37
CA LEU A 568 12.21 -11.38 12.28
C LEU A 568 12.02 -10.42 11.09
N GLN A 569 12.83 -10.61 10.04
CA GLN A 569 12.79 -9.78 8.83
C GLN A 569 12.03 -10.47 7.69
N LEU A 570 11.26 -9.66 6.97
CA LEU A 570 10.60 -10.02 5.73
C LEU A 570 11.31 -9.34 4.56
N LEU A 571 11.85 -10.13 3.64
CA LEU A 571 12.38 -9.64 2.37
C LEU A 571 11.25 -9.62 1.34
N ALA A 572 11.06 -8.48 0.69
CA ALA A 572 10.02 -8.30 -0.33
C ALA A 572 10.56 -7.61 -1.59
N SER A 573 10.23 -8.15 -2.76
CA SER A 573 10.48 -7.52 -4.06
C SER A 573 9.51 -8.06 -5.11
N GLY A 574 9.81 -7.90 -6.40
CA GLY A 574 8.94 -8.33 -7.49
C GLY A 574 9.07 -7.42 -8.71
N ASP A 575 7.95 -6.88 -9.18
CA ASP A 575 7.90 -5.88 -10.25
C ASP A 575 8.33 -4.46 -9.77
N VAL A 576 9.45 -4.39 -9.04
CA VAL A 576 10.09 -3.18 -8.49
C VAL A 576 11.62 -3.23 -8.60
N ARG A 577 12.25 -2.05 -8.55
CA ARG A 577 13.73 -1.89 -8.66
C ARG A 577 14.46 -1.90 -7.31
N HIS A 578 13.82 -2.42 -6.25
CA HIS A 578 14.41 -2.55 -4.93
C HIS A 578 13.94 -3.83 -4.21
N ILE A 579 14.78 -4.36 -3.32
CA ILE A 579 14.43 -5.34 -2.30
C ILE A 579 14.18 -4.56 -1.01
N ARG A 580 12.94 -4.59 -0.52
CA ARG A 580 12.57 -4.02 0.78
C ARG A 580 12.84 -5.01 1.88
N ILE A 581 13.53 -4.55 2.93
CA ILE A 581 13.66 -5.25 4.20
C ILE A 581 12.67 -4.61 5.18
N TRP A 582 11.69 -5.40 5.63
CA TRP A 582 10.69 -5.02 6.62
C TRP A 582 10.91 -5.80 7.92
N ASP A 583 10.74 -5.12 9.05
CA ASP A 583 10.95 -5.65 10.40
C ASP A 583 9.58 -5.89 11.06
N ALA A 584 9.35 -7.13 11.49
CA ALA A 584 8.09 -7.57 12.07
C ALA A 584 7.92 -7.22 13.55
N GLU A 585 9.00 -6.96 14.29
CA GLU A 585 8.93 -6.47 15.68
C GLU A 585 8.48 -5.00 15.69
N ARG A 586 8.98 -4.21 14.74
CA ARG A 586 8.69 -2.76 14.64
C ARG A 586 7.49 -2.42 13.74
N GLU A 587 6.95 -3.42 13.05
CA GLU A 587 5.95 -3.29 11.98
C GLU A 587 6.32 -2.20 10.94
N SER A 588 7.61 -2.09 10.56
CA SER A 588 8.11 -0.96 9.76
C SER A 588 9.22 -1.33 8.78
N LYS A 589 9.45 -0.51 7.75
CA LYS A 589 10.53 -0.73 6.78
C LYS A 589 11.88 -0.29 7.37
N VAL A 590 12.89 -1.16 7.25
CA VAL A 590 14.27 -0.89 7.70
C VAL A 590 15.13 -0.36 6.56
N GLN A 591 15.05 -1.02 5.40
CA GLN A 591 15.98 -0.78 4.29
C GLN A 591 15.32 -1.00 2.93
N ASP A 592 15.69 -0.19 1.94
CA ASP A 592 15.34 -0.37 0.53
C ASP A 592 16.64 -0.56 -0.27
N ILE A 593 17.00 -1.81 -0.58
CA ILE A 593 18.22 -2.19 -1.31
C ILE A 593 17.96 -2.08 -2.82
N PRO A 594 18.65 -1.23 -3.59
CA PRO A 594 18.43 -1.13 -5.03
C PRO A 594 18.92 -2.39 -5.76
N THR A 595 18.14 -2.91 -6.71
CA THR A 595 18.51 -4.11 -7.48
C THR A 595 19.53 -3.83 -8.59
N SER A 596 19.61 -2.57 -9.02
CA SER A 596 20.33 -2.13 -10.22
C SER A 596 19.97 -2.95 -11.47
N ALA A 597 18.73 -3.45 -11.52
CA ALA A 597 18.19 -4.29 -12.59
C ALA A 597 17.05 -3.55 -13.32
N ASP A 598 17.01 -3.68 -14.64
CA ASP A 598 15.91 -3.16 -15.45
C ASP A 598 14.74 -4.15 -15.58
N SER A 599 14.97 -5.43 -15.27
CA SER A 599 13.93 -6.46 -15.17
C SER A 599 13.42 -6.63 -13.73
N CYS A 600 12.25 -7.26 -13.58
CA CYS A 600 11.69 -7.59 -12.28
C CYS A 600 12.44 -8.74 -11.58
N LEU A 601 12.34 -8.80 -10.26
CA LEU A 601 12.80 -9.95 -9.49
C LEU A 601 11.74 -11.05 -9.48
N THR A 602 12.20 -12.29 -9.66
CA THR A 602 11.35 -13.47 -9.89
C THR A 602 11.35 -14.43 -8.71
N CYS A 603 12.44 -14.45 -7.96
CA CYS A 603 12.67 -15.29 -6.81
C CYS A 603 13.70 -14.64 -5.88
N LEU A 604 13.53 -14.82 -4.57
CA LEU A 604 14.43 -14.35 -3.52
C LEU A 604 14.85 -15.53 -2.65
N SER A 605 16.09 -15.53 -2.18
CA SER A 605 16.58 -16.48 -1.20
C SER A 605 17.57 -15.83 -0.25
N SER A 606 17.46 -16.19 1.02
CA SER A 606 18.45 -15.93 2.05
C SER A 606 18.57 -17.17 2.95
N ASN A 607 19.65 -17.27 3.70
CA ASN A 607 19.97 -18.41 4.55
C ASN A 607 20.36 -17.89 5.95
N PRO A 608 19.80 -18.43 7.05
CA PRO A 608 20.11 -17.96 8.41
C PRO A 608 21.60 -18.06 8.78
N GLU A 609 22.34 -19.02 8.23
CA GLU A 609 23.78 -19.16 8.48
C GLU A 609 24.61 -18.06 7.75
N PHE A 610 24.05 -17.51 6.67
CA PHE A 610 24.63 -16.43 5.87
C PHE A 610 23.70 -15.21 5.86
N ALA A 611 23.10 -14.87 7.01
CA ALA A 611 22.01 -13.89 7.12
C ALA A 611 22.28 -12.49 6.51
N SER A 612 23.54 -12.10 6.28
CA SER A 612 23.83 -10.85 5.58
C SER A 612 23.59 -10.91 4.07
N LEU A 613 23.67 -12.10 3.47
CA LEU A 613 23.56 -12.32 2.04
C LEU A 613 22.11 -12.54 1.60
N ILE A 614 21.75 -11.89 0.50
CA ILE A 614 20.48 -12.05 -0.20
C ILE A 614 20.79 -12.41 -1.64
N VAL A 615 20.16 -13.44 -2.18
CA VAL A 615 20.27 -13.85 -3.58
C VAL A 615 18.94 -13.60 -4.27
N ALA A 616 18.97 -13.01 -5.46
CA ALA A 616 17.78 -12.75 -6.27
C ALA A 616 17.97 -13.26 -7.71
N GLY A 617 16.95 -13.94 -8.24
CA GLY A 617 16.83 -14.22 -9.66
C GLY A 617 16.03 -13.12 -10.36
N CYS A 618 16.45 -12.74 -11.56
CA CYS A 618 15.87 -11.65 -12.35
C CYS A 618 15.16 -12.19 -13.61
N GLY A 619 14.19 -11.43 -14.12
CA GLY A 619 13.42 -11.79 -15.33
C GLY A 619 14.26 -11.83 -16.61
N ASP A 620 15.40 -11.12 -16.62
CA ASP A 620 16.41 -11.15 -17.68
C ASP A 620 17.33 -12.39 -17.66
N GLY A 621 17.26 -13.23 -16.62
CA GLY A 621 18.14 -14.39 -16.44
C GLY A 621 19.37 -14.14 -15.56
N THR A 622 19.61 -12.90 -15.13
CA THR A 622 20.71 -12.60 -14.20
C THR A 622 20.39 -13.08 -12.78
N VAL A 623 21.39 -13.65 -12.11
CA VAL A 623 21.32 -14.01 -10.67
C VAL A 623 22.23 -13.06 -9.92
N ARG A 624 21.70 -12.36 -8.93
CA ARG A 624 22.38 -11.25 -8.23
C ARG A 624 22.53 -11.58 -6.75
N VAL A 625 23.66 -11.23 -6.17
CA VAL A 625 23.97 -11.43 -4.75
C VAL A 625 24.24 -10.08 -4.10
N TYR A 626 23.56 -9.82 -2.99
CA TYR A 626 23.67 -8.60 -2.21
C TYR A 626 24.13 -8.91 -0.79
N ASP A 627 24.94 -8.04 -0.17
CA ASP A 627 25.19 -8.05 1.28
C ASP A 627 24.54 -6.81 1.92
N ARG A 628 23.61 -7.04 2.86
CA ARG A 628 22.87 -5.96 3.56
C ARG A 628 23.72 -5.15 4.55
N ARG A 629 24.96 -5.58 4.84
CA ARG A 629 25.93 -4.83 5.67
C ARG A 629 26.61 -3.69 4.93
N LEU A 630 26.63 -3.73 3.59
CA LEU A 630 27.25 -2.71 2.75
C LEU A 630 26.27 -1.54 2.52
N PRO A 631 26.77 -0.31 2.24
CA PRO A 631 25.92 0.83 1.95
C PRO A 631 25.11 0.60 0.66
N HIS A 632 23.94 1.24 0.56
CA HIS A 632 22.95 1.05 -0.52
C HIS A 632 23.49 1.15 -1.97
N ASN A 633 24.63 1.81 -2.19
CA ASN A 633 25.23 1.95 -3.53
C ASN A 633 26.19 0.79 -3.89
N GLU A 634 26.68 0.06 -2.89
CA GLU A 634 27.72 -0.98 -3.03
C GLU A 634 27.23 -2.35 -2.55
N CYS A 635 25.95 -2.45 -2.18
CA CYS A 635 25.32 -3.68 -1.66
C CYS A 635 25.33 -4.85 -2.64
N GLY A 636 25.37 -4.62 -3.96
CA GLY A 636 25.43 -5.66 -4.98
C GLY A 636 26.85 -6.21 -5.16
N VAL A 637 27.14 -7.37 -4.56
CA VAL A 637 28.49 -7.96 -4.49
C VAL A 637 28.83 -8.78 -5.75
N HIS A 638 27.86 -9.55 -6.28
CA HIS A 638 28.06 -10.39 -7.46
C HIS A 638 26.85 -10.37 -8.41
N ILE A 639 27.13 -10.51 -9.70
CA ILE A 639 26.14 -10.66 -10.77
C ILE A 639 26.59 -11.81 -11.68
N PHE A 640 25.78 -12.86 -11.78
CA PHE A 640 25.98 -14.00 -12.67
C PHE A 640 25.08 -13.86 -13.90
N GLN A 641 25.63 -14.09 -15.11
CA GLN A 641 24.97 -13.80 -16.38
C GLN A 641 25.15 -14.94 -17.42
N GLU A 642 24.77 -16.18 -17.08
CA GLU A 642 24.84 -17.31 -18.01
C GLU A 642 23.49 -17.94 -18.39
N HIS A 643 22.40 -17.70 -17.63
CA HIS A 643 21.07 -18.19 -18.04
C HIS A 643 20.55 -17.33 -19.20
N SER A 644 19.95 -17.97 -20.21
CA SER A 644 19.43 -17.31 -21.42
C SER A 644 18.04 -16.67 -21.26
N GLY A 645 17.53 -16.58 -20.03
CA GLY A 645 16.28 -15.90 -19.70
C GLY A 645 15.78 -16.21 -18.29
N TRP A 646 14.62 -15.62 -17.96
CA TRP A 646 13.84 -15.73 -16.70
C TRP A 646 14.25 -16.86 -15.74
N VAL A 647 14.81 -16.48 -14.58
CA VAL A 647 15.10 -17.41 -13.49
C VAL A 647 13.78 -17.84 -12.82
N VAL A 648 13.54 -19.14 -12.70
CA VAL A 648 12.31 -19.72 -12.14
C VAL A 648 12.37 -19.78 -10.62
N ASN A 649 13.52 -20.18 -10.06
CA ASN A 649 13.76 -20.20 -8.62
C ASN A 649 15.28 -20.14 -8.34
N VAL A 650 15.65 -19.74 -7.11
CA VAL A 650 17.03 -19.69 -6.61
C VAL A 650 17.07 -20.08 -5.14
N LEU A 651 18.12 -20.78 -4.70
CA LEU A 651 18.35 -21.10 -3.28
C LEU A 651 19.82 -20.92 -2.89
N LEU A 652 20.06 -20.26 -1.75
CA LEU A 652 21.36 -20.18 -1.08
C LEU A 652 21.53 -21.34 -0.09
N GLN A 653 22.25 -22.38 -0.50
CA GLN A 653 22.57 -23.54 0.34
C GLN A 653 23.94 -23.38 1.02
N ASN A 654 24.08 -23.93 2.23
CA ASN A 654 25.39 -24.15 2.84
C ASN A 654 25.77 -25.61 2.65
N LYS A 655 26.97 -25.88 2.14
CA LYS A 655 27.51 -27.23 2.02
C LYS A 655 28.95 -27.28 2.45
N GLN A 656 29.24 -28.01 3.53
CA GLN A 656 30.60 -28.30 4.01
C GLN A 656 31.48 -27.03 4.13
N ASN A 657 30.93 -25.99 4.76
CA ASN A 657 31.56 -24.66 4.92
C ASN A 657 31.79 -23.88 3.60
N SER A 658 30.99 -24.15 2.57
CA SER A 658 30.95 -23.35 1.33
C SER A 658 29.53 -22.90 1.00
N SER A 659 29.40 -21.62 0.63
CA SER A 659 28.13 -21.02 0.18
C SER A 659 27.87 -21.38 -1.27
N GLN A 660 26.93 -22.28 -1.53
CA GLN A 660 26.55 -22.71 -2.87
C GLN A 660 25.20 -22.13 -3.25
N ILE A 661 25.10 -21.51 -4.43
CA ILE A 661 23.82 -21.02 -4.96
C ILE A 661 23.37 -21.98 -6.05
N VAL A 662 22.11 -22.39 -6.01
CA VAL A 662 21.47 -23.17 -7.07
C VAL A 662 20.37 -22.33 -7.71
N SER A 663 20.40 -22.18 -9.04
CA SER A 663 19.39 -21.44 -9.81
C SER A 663 19.01 -22.19 -11.08
N GLY A 664 17.79 -21.97 -11.57
CA GLY A 664 17.33 -22.59 -12.82
C GLY A 664 16.46 -21.66 -13.65
N SER A 665 16.56 -21.76 -14.98
CA SER A 665 15.84 -20.90 -15.93
C SER A 665 14.67 -21.62 -16.59
N VAL A 666 13.72 -20.85 -17.13
CA VAL A 666 12.65 -21.36 -18.02
C VAL A 666 13.23 -22.14 -19.22
N ALA A 667 14.47 -21.89 -19.61
CA ALA A 667 15.21 -22.69 -20.60
C ALA A 667 15.36 -24.18 -20.22
N GLY A 668 15.19 -24.54 -18.95
CA GLY A 668 15.35 -25.89 -18.42
C GLY A 668 16.75 -26.22 -17.90
N ASP A 669 17.67 -25.25 -17.96
CA ASP A 669 19.01 -25.40 -17.39
C ASP A 669 19.04 -25.05 -15.88
N VAL A 670 19.86 -25.78 -15.14
CA VAL A 670 20.11 -25.55 -13.70
C VAL A 670 21.61 -25.34 -13.51
N ARG A 671 21.99 -24.26 -12.82
CA ARG A 671 23.38 -23.90 -12.54
C ARG A 671 23.67 -23.89 -11.06
N PHE A 672 24.90 -24.27 -10.74
CA PHE A 672 25.48 -24.21 -9.41
C PHE A 672 26.59 -23.16 -9.42
N TRP A 673 26.50 -22.21 -8.50
CA TRP A 673 27.48 -21.14 -8.33
C TRP A 673 28.13 -21.24 -6.96
N ASP A 674 29.33 -20.69 -6.87
CA ASP A 674 30.09 -20.50 -5.64
C ASP A 674 30.52 -19.03 -5.64
N LEU A 675 30.33 -18.32 -4.52
CA LEU A 675 30.66 -16.90 -4.40
C LEU A 675 32.14 -16.59 -4.65
N ARG A 676 33.01 -17.61 -4.60
CA ARG A 676 34.45 -17.50 -4.89
C ARG A 676 34.79 -17.54 -6.38
N HIS A 677 33.82 -17.85 -7.25
CA HIS A 677 34.00 -18.01 -8.69
C HIS A 677 33.06 -17.08 -9.47
N SER A 678 33.52 -16.54 -10.60
CA SER A 678 32.72 -15.64 -11.45
C SER A 678 31.82 -16.37 -12.46
N THR A 679 32.05 -17.66 -12.69
CA THR A 679 31.30 -18.54 -13.60
C THR A 679 30.62 -19.65 -12.80
N SER A 680 29.65 -20.34 -13.42
CA SER A 680 29.06 -21.52 -12.81
C SER A 680 30.12 -22.62 -12.60
N VAL A 681 30.08 -23.25 -11.43
CA VAL A 681 30.94 -24.40 -11.08
C VAL A 681 30.46 -25.65 -11.82
N LYS A 682 29.15 -25.71 -12.12
CA LYS A 682 28.47 -26.83 -12.74
C LYS A 682 27.15 -26.39 -13.38
N SER A 683 26.77 -27.07 -14.45
CA SER A 683 25.44 -26.96 -15.07
C SER A 683 24.84 -28.34 -15.32
N ILE A 684 23.51 -28.45 -15.15
CA ILE A 684 22.70 -29.53 -15.69
C ILE A 684 22.13 -29.00 -17.02
N PRO A 685 22.33 -29.72 -18.14
CA PRO A 685 21.89 -29.25 -19.45
C PRO A 685 20.36 -29.21 -19.56
N PRO A 686 19.80 -28.30 -20.38
CA PRO A 686 18.36 -28.17 -20.54
C PRO A 686 17.76 -29.43 -21.18
N THR A 687 16.79 -30.04 -20.49
CA THR A 687 16.09 -31.25 -20.97
C THR A 687 14.73 -30.91 -21.57
N HIS A 688 13.93 -30.11 -20.85
CA HIS A 688 12.62 -29.62 -21.25
C HIS A 688 12.41 -28.20 -20.70
N GLY A 689 11.56 -27.39 -21.35
CA GLY A 689 11.23 -26.05 -20.87
C GLY A 689 10.57 -26.10 -19.49
N MET A 690 11.18 -25.42 -18.52
CA MET A 690 10.82 -25.50 -17.11
C MET A 690 9.78 -24.45 -16.74
N THR A 691 8.71 -24.88 -16.07
CA THR A 691 7.61 -24.02 -15.59
C THR A 691 7.71 -23.75 -14.10
N ALA A 692 8.18 -24.73 -13.32
CA ALA A 692 8.34 -24.63 -11.87
C ALA A 692 9.63 -25.32 -11.44
N MET A 693 10.28 -24.82 -10.38
CA MET A 693 11.43 -25.47 -9.75
C MET A 693 11.33 -25.41 -8.24
N ALA A 694 11.53 -26.54 -7.58
CA ALA A 694 11.74 -26.63 -6.14
C ALA A 694 13.16 -27.10 -5.85
N ILE A 695 13.79 -26.55 -4.82
CA ILE A 695 15.08 -27.00 -4.29
C ILE A 695 14.86 -27.30 -2.81
N HIS A 696 15.36 -28.44 -2.34
CA HIS A 696 15.22 -28.82 -0.94
C HIS A 696 16.26 -28.08 -0.09
N THR A 697 15.89 -27.65 1.11
CA THR A 697 16.77 -26.87 1.99
C THR A 697 17.89 -27.71 2.64
N SER A 698 17.53 -28.89 3.17
CA SER A 698 18.42 -29.78 3.93
C SER A 698 18.88 -31.05 3.19
N LEU A 699 18.10 -31.57 2.23
CA LEU A 699 18.49 -32.69 1.36
C LEU A 699 19.12 -32.16 0.06
N ASP A 700 19.99 -32.97 -0.57
CA ASP A 700 20.68 -32.64 -1.82
C ASP A 700 19.77 -32.76 -3.07
N LEU A 701 18.54 -32.24 -3.02
CA LEU A 701 17.48 -32.48 -4.01
C LEU A 701 17.00 -31.23 -4.75
N ILE A 702 16.79 -31.39 -6.05
CA ILE A 702 16.24 -30.39 -6.97
C ILE A 702 15.13 -31.07 -7.79
N ALA A 703 13.95 -30.44 -7.88
CA ALA A 703 12.85 -30.91 -8.72
C ALA A 703 12.48 -29.86 -9.77
N CYS A 704 12.54 -30.27 -11.04
CA CYS A 704 12.24 -29.44 -12.20
C CYS A 704 10.93 -29.91 -12.85
N GLY A 705 9.90 -29.06 -12.83
CA GLY A 705 8.61 -29.31 -13.47
C GLY A 705 8.60 -28.72 -14.88
N ALA A 706 8.25 -29.54 -15.87
CA ALA A 706 8.22 -29.15 -17.27
C ALA A 706 6.79 -28.93 -17.78
N ALA A 707 6.65 -28.05 -18.78
CA ALA A 707 5.40 -27.88 -19.53
C ALA A 707 4.96 -29.19 -20.22
N SER A 708 5.91 -30.06 -20.57
CA SER A 708 5.68 -31.36 -21.19
C SER A 708 5.29 -32.48 -20.20
N GLN A 709 4.58 -32.14 -19.12
CA GLN A 709 3.97 -33.11 -18.19
C GLN A 709 4.95 -34.06 -17.49
N PHE A 710 6.20 -33.63 -17.29
CA PHE A 710 7.25 -34.38 -16.60
C PHE A 710 7.74 -33.62 -15.37
N ILE A 711 8.07 -34.34 -14.30
CA ILE A 711 8.82 -33.82 -13.15
C ILE A 711 10.12 -34.62 -13.07
N SER A 712 11.25 -33.95 -13.29
CA SER A 712 12.58 -34.55 -13.17
C SER A 712 13.17 -34.20 -11.81
N VAL A 713 13.54 -35.21 -11.02
CA VAL A 713 14.21 -35.05 -9.73
C VAL A 713 15.70 -35.33 -9.90
N PHE A 714 16.52 -34.34 -9.61
CA PHE A 714 17.97 -34.39 -9.67
C PHE A 714 18.59 -34.30 -8.27
N ASN A 715 19.72 -34.97 -8.09
CA ASN A 715 20.63 -34.73 -6.99
C ASN A 715 21.50 -33.48 -7.32
N GLN A 716 22.04 -32.78 -6.33
CA GLN A 716 23.12 -31.79 -6.54
C GLN A 716 24.36 -32.40 -7.25
N SER A 717 24.54 -33.72 -7.20
CA SER A 717 25.48 -34.46 -8.05
C SER A 717 25.18 -34.33 -9.55
N GLY A 718 24.06 -33.76 -9.97
CA GLY A 718 23.62 -33.59 -11.36
C GLY A 718 23.01 -34.86 -11.95
N GLU A 719 22.95 -35.94 -11.17
CA GLU A 719 22.38 -37.22 -11.56
C GLU A 719 20.85 -37.18 -11.41
N ASN A 720 20.14 -37.84 -12.34
CA ASN A 720 18.69 -37.97 -12.30
C ASN A 720 18.32 -39.12 -11.34
N VAL A 721 17.62 -38.79 -10.25
CA VAL A 721 17.20 -39.73 -9.18
C VAL A 721 15.91 -40.45 -9.58
N SER A 722 14.93 -39.68 -10.06
CA SER A 722 13.75 -40.21 -10.74
C SER A 722 13.21 -39.20 -11.74
N THR A 723 12.39 -39.68 -12.69
CA THR A 723 11.62 -38.82 -13.59
C THR A 723 10.18 -39.28 -13.57
N ILE A 724 9.35 -38.55 -12.85
CA ILE A 724 7.92 -38.84 -12.70
C ILE A 724 7.22 -38.45 -14.01
N LYS A 725 6.60 -39.44 -14.65
CA LYS A 725 5.85 -39.31 -15.91
C LYS A 725 4.51 -40.04 -15.78
N TYR A 726 3.41 -39.33 -16.00
CA TYR A 726 2.06 -39.90 -15.86
C TYR A 726 1.42 -40.24 -17.21
N HIS A 727 1.80 -41.39 -17.78
CA HIS A 727 0.99 -42.11 -18.78
C HIS A 727 1.45 -43.57 -18.93
N ASP A 728 0.57 -44.52 -18.59
CA ASP A 728 0.06 -45.48 -19.58
C ASP A 728 -1.34 -45.99 -19.15
N GLY A 729 -2.15 -46.48 -20.10
CA GLY A 729 -3.46 -47.07 -19.88
C GLY A 729 -4.67 -46.15 -20.17
N PHE A 730 -5.72 -46.73 -20.77
CA PHE A 730 -6.94 -46.02 -21.23
C PHE A 730 -7.78 -45.38 -20.11
N MET A 731 -7.52 -45.73 -18.84
CA MET A 731 -8.19 -45.16 -17.66
C MET A 731 -7.26 -44.29 -16.78
N GLY A 732 -6.01 -44.04 -17.21
CA GLY A 732 -5.09 -43.19 -16.46
C GLY A 732 -5.51 -41.73 -16.48
N HIS A 733 -5.64 -41.10 -15.31
CA HIS A 733 -5.81 -39.65 -15.20
C HIS A 733 -4.61 -38.95 -15.82
N ARG A 734 -4.86 -37.97 -16.71
CA ARG A 734 -3.81 -37.14 -17.30
C ARG A 734 -3.36 -36.10 -16.27
N ILE A 735 -2.07 -35.78 -16.27
CA ILE A 735 -1.54 -34.63 -15.51
C ILE A 735 -1.15 -33.55 -16.52
N GLY A 736 -1.92 -32.47 -16.58
CA GLY A 736 -1.57 -31.27 -17.34
C GLY A 736 -0.29 -30.58 -16.86
N PRO A 737 0.23 -29.60 -17.62
CA PRO A 737 1.43 -28.85 -17.28
C PRO A 737 1.57 -28.48 -15.79
N ILE A 738 2.78 -28.62 -15.26
CA ILE A 738 3.05 -28.33 -13.85
C ILE A 738 3.07 -26.82 -13.63
N SER A 739 2.25 -26.31 -12.71
CA SER A 739 2.21 -24.88 -12.36
C SER A 739 3.15 -24.54 -11.21
N CYS A 740 3.26 -25.42 -10.21
CA CYS A 740 4.03 -25.16 -8.99
C CYS A 740 4.58 -26.46 -8.36
N LEU A 741 5.72 -26.33 -7.67
CA LEU A 741 6.43 -27.40 -6.95
C LEU A 741 6.93 -26.89 -5.59
N ALA A 742 6.95 -27.74 -4.57
CA ALA A 742 7.67 -27.49 -3.32
C ALA A 742 8.06 -28.80 -2.63
N PHE A 743 9.22 -28.80 -1.96
CA PHE A 743 9.62 -29.88 -1.04
C PHE A 743 9.12 -29.59 0.39
N HIS A 744 8.90 -30.65 1.17
CA HIS A 744 8.72 -30.54 2.61
C HIS A 744 10.07 -30.22 3.29
N PRO A 745 10.18 -29.24 4.23
CA PRO A 745 11.48 -28.79 4.75
C PRO A 745 12.37 -29.87 5.39
N TYR A 746 11.75 -30.93 5.93
CA TYR A 746 12.43 -32.01 6.67
C TYR A 746 12.12 -33.46 6.22
N LYS A 747 11.26 -33.67 5.22
CA LYS A 747 10.83 -35.01 4.76
C LYS A 747 11.17 -35.14 3.29
N ALA A 748 11.55 -36.33 2.81
CA ALA A 748 11.77 -36.57 1.39
C ALA A 748 10.43 -36.67 0.63
N SER A 749 9.69 -35.56 0.56
CA SER A 749 8.35 -35.45 0.00
C SER A 749 8.21 -34.19 -0.87
N LEU A 750 7.62 -34.36 -2.05
CA LEU A 750 7.50 -33.35 -3.11
C LEU A 750 6.04 -33.15 -3.48
N ALA A 751 5.52 -31.94 -3.28
CA ALA A 751 4.19 -31.54 -3.78
C ALA A 751 4.30 -30.98 -5.20
N ALA A 752 3.33 -31.31 -6.04
CA ALA A 752 3.19 -30.79 -7.39
C ALA A 752 1.73 -30.40 -7.70
N GLY A 753 1.57 -29.15 -8.14
CA GLY A 753 0.31 -28.62 -8.67
C GLY A 753 0.32 -28.63 -10.19
N SER A 754 -0.80 -29.05 -10.79
CA SER A 754 -1.02 -29.12 -12.23
C SER A 754 -2.09 -28.12 -12.66
N THR A 755 -2.02 -27.64 -13.90
CA THR A 755 -3.07 -26.81 -14.53
C THR A 755 -4.47 -27.43 -14.49
N ASP A 756 -4.57 -28.75 -14.36
CA ASP A 756 -5.84 -29.50 -14.40
C ASP A 756 -6.57 -29.48 -13.03
N SER A 757 -6.20 -28.52 -12.17
CA SER A 757 -6.59 -28.43 -10.75
C SER A 757 -6.21 -29.64 -9.90
N LEU A 758 -5.26 -30.46 -10.34
CA LEU A 758 -4.77 -31.61 -9.56
C LEU A 758 -3.61 -31.18 -8.66
N ILE A 759 -3.67 -31.59 -7.38
CA ILE A 759 -2.55 -31.56 -6.45
C ILE A 759 -2.11 -33.00 -6.22
N SER A 760 -0.80 -33.24 -6.23
CA SER A 760 -0.21 -34.55 -5.96
C SER A 760 0.98 -34.43 -5.00
N VAL A 761 1.19 -35.42 -4.14
CA VAL A 761 2.40 -35.53 -3.29
C VAL A 761 3.10 -36.86 -3.52
N TYR A 762 4.39 -36.77 -3.82
CA TYR A 762 5.30 -37.90 -4.05
C TYR A 762 6.27 -38.04 -2.87
N SER A 763 6.67 -39.27 -2.58
CA SER A 763 7.63 -39.62 -1.54
C SER A 763 8.69 -40.57 -2.08
N VAL A 764 9.83 -40.61 -1.40
CA VAL A 764 10.73 -41.76 -1.49
C VAL A 764 9.98 -43.02 -1.02
N ASN A 765 10.11 -44.10 -1.79
CA ASN A 765 9.37 -45.36 -1.64
C ASN A 765 9.63 -46.03 -0.28
N ARG A 766 8.57 -46.30 0.50
CA ARG A 766 8.62 -46.84 1.87
C ARG A 766 9.00 -48.33 1.98
N LYS A 767 9.23 -49.03 0.87
CA LYS A 767 9.39 -50.50 0.86
C LYS A 767 10.77 -50.98 1.33
N HIS A 768 10.83 -51.37 2.61
CA HIS A 768 11.67 -52.47 3.09
C HIS A 768 10.85 -53.41 3.99
#